data_AF-A0AAD5EUT1-F1
#
_entry.id   AF-A0AAD5EUT1-F1
#
_cell.length_a   1.000
_cell.length_b   1.000
_cell.length_c   1.000
_cell.angle_alpha   90.00
_cell.angle_beta   90.00
_cell.angle_gamma   90.00
#
_symmetry.space_group_name_H-M   'P 1'
#
loop_
_entity.id
_entity.type
_entity.pdbx_description
1 polymer ?
#
loop_
_entity_poly.entity_id
_entity_poly.type
_entity_poly.pdbx_seq_one_letter_code
_entity_poly.pdbx_strand_id
1 'polypeptide(L)'
;MVKKKPVASLATKTQALDDLIIGTNSSSIASKRSVERLYYPHELHFFRYFVPKFQRRAPLINRGYWLRLRAIDVIVRDFITSSKLGRKKVVINLGCGSDVLPWQCYHRYGDNCEDTVFLDVDYPDLIRKKRAIVLGTPELRELLGPEPYISEKDTDHVLLRSDKYCQIGCDLRELDALRQCLEAFLPLSDCSVLFVAEVSITYMDTVSADALIQWASSIGQAEFCLLEQILPHGPEHPFARTMLSHFNKLNTSLKSVHQYQTLESQRQRFETRGWGHVDIWDLWEAWNSEVFLSSAERAALDDIEPFDEWEEFVLFSRHYFVMHATAYPQNDQATGQYSPLPTPEQVVKVEMNALGSLGAPKRRFGAPMMATSAEGGQYLLNTFGMGISSRLDSCDVYSVQADSLPFQMAPVGPSARLCHTLTDLGSSGVLLVGGRASPSKAFADCWLFSQVSNSWEKTFDLPVSLFRHSTVRLPNSSLALVFGGKTGPSKISPDYLVFHPVKGWLKCTVSGFVPDPVFGSSAITSVDVASKPGTFQGLLCGGIKEDGKISNNAYMWTVDVSGTEPSIHFTSVTDFDKHAWALSVFGAQSVDIGPLTVLCGGVGQDPSSQGQSIACVSLSGGRLTTFAAILSDKVEELPFMVGSSVISLNSSLVVVGGGATCFSMGTFWDTNVYTADFTNVVPDASGPQSTICKPLSLGYADSPKLTYPSTDRLVTQGKATVTTIPRVQLKLGTNMEKLIQERKPVIIEGLDLGGCVEKWTPEYMVQRLGETKEVIVHESQTTTGKLDFNSKNFRYVTETFKEFMDKAARGEGLYLRALSEEKPSEAPANLAEDFPSLAEDFRLPTELNYITERLFSSVLRISGRANMWLHYDVMANVYTQIRGSKRMILFPPTDVRHLAFAPGASSSSLDVFSALDQHQLALTHPYEAILNPGDVLFLPAMWFHTATPTADLSVAVNVFFRDLESGYSTGRDVYGNRDLAAYEKGRQDVARIAKSFERLPPELGHFYLARLADELLHEQA
;
A
#
# COMPACT_ATOMS: atom_id res chain seq x y z
N MET A 1 50.49 48.88 -18.81
CA MET A 1 49.04 49.14 -18.74
C MET A 1 48.32 47.84 -18.45
N VAL A 2 48.07 47.55 -17.18
CA VAL A 2 47.27 46.39 -16.74
C VAL A 2 45.82 46.86 -16.65
N LYS A 3 44.93 46.35 -17.52
CA LYS A 3 43.50 46.66 -17.48
C LYS A 3 42.89 46.02 -16.23
N LYS A 4 42.53 46.85 -15.24
CA LYS A 4 41.67 46.48 -14.10
C LYS A 4 40.32 45.99 -14.64
N LYS A 5 39.89 44.78 -14.23
CA LYS A 5 38.50 44.34 -14.36
C LYS A 5 37.60 45.26 -13.51
N PRO A 6 36.38 45.62 -13.95
CA PRO A 6 35.48 46.42 -13.15
C PRO A 6 35.02 45.62 -11.93
N VAL A 7 35.05 46.25 -10.76
CA VAL A 7 34.41 45.76 -9.54
C VAL A 7 32.91 45.88 -9.75
N ALA A 8 32.19 44.76 -9.88
CA ALA A 8 30.74 44.76 -9.76
C ALA A 8 30.37 45.27 -8.36
N SER A 9 29.64 46.38 -8.28
CA SER A 9 29.30 47.07 -7.04
C SER A 9 28.43 46.19 -6.13
N LEU A 10 28.64 46.26 -4.81
CA LEU A 10 27.84 45.54 -3.79
C LEU A 10 26.32 45.68 -4.04
N ALA A 11 25.86 46.85 -4.48
CA ALA A 11 24.45 47.14 -4.75
C ALA A 11 23.79 46.24 -5.81
N THR A 12 24.53 45.83 -6.86
CA THR A 12 23.98 44.92 -7.89
C THR A 12 23.86 43.48 -7.40
N LYS A 13 24.66 43.08 -6.40
CA LYS A 13 24.52 41.76 -5.75
C LYS A 13 23.34 41.73 -4.76
N THR A 14 23.07 42.84 -4.06
CA THR A 14 21.93 42.96 -3.15
C THR A 14 20.60 42.91 -3.90
N GLN A 15 20.47 43.63 -5.02
CA GLN A 15 19.24 43.63 -5.83
C GLN A 15 18.90 42.23 -6.40
N ALA A 16 19.91 41.51 -6.91
CA ALA A 16 19.70 40.16 -7.43
C ALA A 16 19.30 39.13 -6.36
N LEU A 17 19.73 39.35 -5.11
CA LEU A 17 19.30 38.54 -3.96
C LEU A 17 17.85 38.87 -3.57
N ASP A 18 17.49 40.15 -3.56
CA ASP A 18 16.14 40.62 -3.26
C ASP A 18 15.13 40.09 -4.33
N ASP A 19 15.52 40.02 -5.61
CA ASP A 19 14.73 39.41 -6.69
C ASP A 19 14.44 37.91 -6.48
N LEU A 20 15.39 37.17 -5.89
CA LEU A 20 15.21 35.75 -5.56
C LEU A 20 14.28 35.55 -4.36
N ILE A 21 14.36 36.43 -3.35
CA ILE A 21 13.43 36.47 -2.22
C ILE A 21 12.01 36.75 -2.74
N ILE A 22 11.85 37.69 -3.68
CA ILE A 22 10.58 37.96 -4.36
C ILE A 22 10.02 36.71 -5.07
N GLY A 23 10.90 35.83 -5.60
CA GLY A 23 10.52 34.56 -6.22
C GLY A 23 9.85 33.55 -5.27
N THR A 24 10.11 33.63 -3.96
CA THR A 24 9.50 32.71 -2.96
C THR A 24 7.98 32.90 -2.85
N ASN A 25 7.50 34.12 -3.10
CA ASN A 25 6.07 34.47 -3.09
C ASN A 25 5.27 33.59 -4.05
N SER A 26 5.75 33.38 -5.29
CA SER A 26 5.02 32.59 -6.29
C SER A 26 4.79 31.13 -5.86
N SER A 27 5.75 30.51 -5.17
CA SER A 27 5.62 29.14 -4.67
C SER A 27 4.59 29.05 -3.52
N SER A 28 4.69 29.97 -2.56
CA SER A 28 3.80 30.03 -1.40
C SER A 28 2.34 30.26 -1.80
N ILE A 29 2.10 31.23 -2.69
CA ILE A 29 0.75 31.57 -3.16
C ILE A 29 0.14 30.44 -4.00
N ALA A 30 0.95 29.72 -4.78
CA ALA A 30 0.46 28.54 -5.49
C ALA A 30 -0.01 27.43 -4.52
N SER A 31 0.66 27.28 -3.37
CA SER A 31 0.22 26.34 -2.32
C SER A 31 -1.04 26.82 -1.60
N LYS A 32 -1.11 28.11 -1.23
CA LYS A 32 -2.34 28.72 -0.66
C LYS A 32 -3.54 28.59 -1.62
N ARG A 33 -3.33 28.75 -2.93
CA ARG A 33 -4.36 28.53 -3.95
C ARG A 33 -4.81 27.06 -4.04
N SER A 34 -3.89 26.11 -3.89
CA SER A 34 -4.23 24.70 -3.84
C SER A 34 -5.19 24.41 -2.69
N VAL A 35 -4.92 24.99 -1.51
CA VAL A 35 -5.79 24.91 -0.33
C VAL A 35 -7.14 25.59 -0.59
N GLU A 36 -7.15 26.83 -1.06
CA GLU A 36 -8.38 27.59 -1.38
C GLU A 36 -9.36 26.75 -2.22
N ARG A 37 -8.86 26.11 -3.28
CA ARG A 37 -9.72 25.32 -4.17
C ARG A 37 -10.23 24.02 -3.56
N LEU A 38 -9.45 23.37 -2.70
CA LEU A 38 -9.77 22.03 -2.18
C LEU A 38 -10.46 22.06 -0.81
N TYR A 39 -10.01 22.94 0.09
CA TYR A 39 -10.44 23.02 1.48
C TYR A 39 -11.54 24.06 1.70
N TYR A 40 -11.65 25.06 0.80
CA TYR A 40 -12.67 26.10 0.86
C TYR A 40 -13.49 26.17 -0.45
N PRO A 41 -14.12 25.06 -0.90
CA PRO A 41 -14.81 25.02 -2.19
C PRO A 41 -16.06 25.91 -2.26
N HIS A 42 -16.58 26.32 -1.10
CA HIS A 42 -17.80 27.12 -0.97
C HIS A 42 -17.53 28.59 -0.64
N GLU A 43 -16.26 28.99 -0.46
CA GLU A 43 -15.87 30.38 -0.26
C GLU A 43 -15.46 31.04 -1.59
N LEU A 44 -15.45 32.37 -1.62
CA LEU A 44 -14.89 33.10 -2.76
C LEU A 44 -13.39 32.85 -2.88
N HIS A 45 -12.94 32.66 -4.13
CA HIS A 45 -11.54 32.35 -4.43
C HIS A 45 -10.82 33.62 -4.88
N PHE A 46 -9.85 34.08 -4.09
CA PHE A 46 -9.07 35.29 -4.33
C PHE A 46 -7.63 34.98 -4.80
N PHE A 47 -7.01 33.89 -4.34
CA PHE A 47 -5.64 33.54 -4.79
C PHE A 47 -5.58 33.23 -6.29
N ARG A 48 -6.71 32.85 -6.90
CA ARG A 48 -6.84 32.62 -8.35
C ARG A 48 -6.46 33.81 -9.23
N TYR A 49 -6.57 35.03 -8.72
CA TYR A 49 -6.24 36.24 -9.50
C TYR A 49 -4.72 36.49 -9.55
N PHE A 50 -3.99 36.03 -8.54
CA PHE A 50 -2.52 36.18 -8.45
C PHE A 50 -1.77 35.00 -9.07
N VAL A 51 -2.35 33.81 -8.99
CA VAL A 51 -1.85 32.61 -9.67
C VAL A 51 -3.00 32.09 -10.52
N PRO A 52 -3.07 32.35 -11.83
CA PRO A 52 -4.21 31.95 -12.67
C PRO A 52 -4.23 30.45 -13.01
N LYS A 53 -3.06 29.82 -13.18
CA LYS A 53 -2.93 28.38 -13.47
C LYS A 53 -3.00 27.52 -12.22
N PHE A 54 -4.00 26.66 -12.11
CA PHE A 54 -4.18 25.83 -10.92
C PHE A 54 -3.10 24.75 -10.88
N GLN A 55 -2.44 24.63 -9.74
CA GLN A 55 -1.44 23.61 -9.49
C GLN A 55 -1.74 22.96 -8.14
N ARG A 56 -2.25 21.73 -8.18
CA ARG A 56 -2.47 20.93 -6.97
C ARG A 56 -1.14 20.62 -6.29
N ARG A 57 -1.09 20.73 -4.97
CA ARG A 57 0.01 20.24 -4.13
C ARG A 57 -0.33 18.88 -3.50
N ALA A 58 0.70 18.20 -3.00
CA ALA A 58 0.52 16.95 -2.25
C ALA A 58 -0.29 17.20 -0.95
N PRO A 59 -1.03 16.19 -0.44
CA PRO A 59 -1.84 16.32 0.77
C PRO A 59 -1.08 16.89 1.98
N LEU A 60 0.16 16.45 2.22
CA LEU A 60 1.06 17.01 3.23
C LEU A 60 1.19 18.54 3.13
N ILE A 61 1.45 19.04 1.93
CA ILE A 61 1.64 20.47 1.70
C ILE A 61 0.33 21.22 1.85
N ASN A 62 -0.78 20.70 1.31
CA ASN A 62 -2.08 21.34 1.47
C ASN A 62 -2.47 21.44 2.95
N ARG A 63 -2.35 20.35 3.72
CA ARG A 63 -2.72 20.33 5.14
C ARG A 63 -1.84 21.28 5.97
N GLY A 64 -0.54 21.33 5.70
CA GLY A 64 0.36 22.30 6.36
C GLY A 64 0.07 23.75 5.98
N TYR A 65 -0.22 24.05 4.71
CA TYR A 65 -0.62 25.40 4.29
C TYR A 65 -2.02 25.79 4.79
N TRP A 66 -2.94 24.84 4.90
CA TRP A 66 -4.25 25.04 5.51
C TRP A 66 -4.09 25.42 6.98
N LEU A 67 -3.23 24.71 7.73
CA LEU A 67 -2.95 25.03 9.12
C LEU A 67 -2.30 26.42 9.27
N ARG A 68 -1.36 26.77 8.39
CA ARG A 68 -0.77 28.13 8.35
C ARG A 68 -1.82 29.21 8.13
N LEU A 69 -2.67 29.04 7.12
CA LEU A 69 -3.75 29.98 6.83
C LEU A 69 -4.72 30.09 8.02
N ARG A 70 -5.08 28.96 8.62
CA ARG A 70 -5.96 28.92 9.79
C ARG A 70 -5.36 29.60 11.01
N ALA A 71 -4.07 29.40 11.29
CA ALA A 71 -3.39 29.99 12.43
C ALA A 71 -3.37 31.54 12.35
N ILE A 72 -3.04 32.09 11.18
CA ILE A 72 -3.09 33.53 10.92
C ILE A 72 -4.54 34.04 10.98
N ASP A 73 -5.48 33.35 10.32
CA ASP A 73 -6.90 33.71 10.26
C ASP A 73 -7.52 33.85 11.65
N VAL A 74 -7.23 32.91 12.57
CA VAL A 74 -7.73 32.95 13.95
C VAL A 74 -7.24 34.18 14.71
N ILE A 75 -5.94 34.48 14.67
CA ILE A 75 -5.39 35.65 15.37
C ILE A 75 -5.93 36.97 14.77
N VAL A 76 -6.00 37.04 13.44
CA VAL A 76 -6.54 38.22 12.73
C VAL A 76 -8.04 38.39 13.02
N ARG A 77 -8.82 37.31 13.02
CA ARG A 77 -10.23 37.30 13.39
C ARG A 77 -10.43 37.82 14.80
N ASP A 78 -9.67 37.32 15.76
CA ASP A 78 -9.83 37.69 17.17
C ASP A 78 -9.51 39.18 17.37
N PHE A 79 -8.49 39.69 16.69
CA PHE A 79 -8.21 41.13 16.65
C PHE A 79 -9.36 41.93 16.02
N ILE A 80 -9.86 41.54 14.85
CA ILE A 80 -10.94 42.22 14.12
C ILE A 80 -12.24 42.20 14.91
N THR A 81 -12.56 41.10 15.59
CA THR A 81 -13.83 40.94 16.34
C THR A 81 -13.75 41.47 17.77
N SER A 82 -12.55 41.68 18.31
CA SER A 82 -12.39 42.25 19.66
C SER A 82 -12.94 43.69 19.76
N SER A 83 -13.51 44.03 20.92
CA SER A 83 -13.93 45.41 21.18
C SER A 83 -12.71 46.29 21.47
N LYS A 84 -12.44 47.26 20.60
CA LYS A 84 -11.37 48.26 20.76
C LYS A 84 -12.01 49.65 20.89
N LEU A 85 -12.51 49.96 22.09
CA LEU A 85 -13.26 51.19 22.36
C LEU A 85 -12.47 52.44 21.93
N GLY A 86 -13.06 53.24 21.04
CA GLY A 86 -12.55 54.56 20.64
C GLY A 86 -11.30 54.56 19.76
N ARG A 87 -10.87 53.41 19.22
CA ARG A 87 -9.67 53.30 18.37
C ARG A 87 -9.98 52.60 17.05
N LYS A 88 -9.44 53.13 15.94
CA LYS A 88 -9.51 52.47 14.63
C LYS A 88 -8.64 51.21 14.64
N LYS A 89 -9.12 50.12 14.04
CA LYS A 89 -8.36 48.88 13.91
C LYS A 89 -7.53 48.91 12.63
N VAL A 90 -6.27 48.52 12.73
CA VAL A 90 -5.33 48.55 11.62
C VAL A 90 -4.57 47.23 11.55
N VAL A 91 -4.66 46.52 10.42
CA VAL A 91 -3.90 45.29 10.18
C VAL A 91 -2.80 45.61 9.17
N ILE A 92 -1.54 45.47 9.57
CA ILE A 92 -0.37 45.77 8.74
C ILE A 92 0.32 44.44 8.38
N ASN A 93 0.21 44.03 7.13
CA ASN A 93 0.83 42.82 6.61
C ASN A 93 2.23 43.12 6.08
N LEU A 94 3.25 42.71 6.85
CA LEU A 94 4.67 42.96 6.62
C LEU A 94 5.27 41.86 5.73
N GLY A 95 5.69 42.24 4.53
CA GLY A 95 6.11 41.29 3.49
C GLY A 95 4.89 40.54 2.94
N CYS A 96 3.86 41.29 2.58
CA CYS A 96 2.55 40.73 2.25
C CYS A 96 2.54 39.84 1.01
N GLY A 97 3.57 39.88 0.16
CA GLY A 97 3.59 39.18 -1.11
C GLY A 97 2.31 39.42 -1.92
N SER A 98 1.77 38.35 -2.48
CA SER A 98 0.45 38.36 -3.13
C SER A 98 -0.66 37.80 -2.22
N ASP A 99 -0.52 37.96 -0.91
CA ASP A 99 -1.56 37.58 0.05
C ASP A 99 -2.87 38.32 -0.22
N VAL A 100 -3.98 37.65 0.08
CA VAL A 100 -5.35 38.11 -0.13
C VAL A 100 -6.12 38.27 1.19
N LEU A 101 -5.41 38.24 2.32
CA LEU A 101 -5.96 38.42 3.67
C LEU A 101 -7.02 39.54 3.79
N PRO A 102 -6.84 40.76 3.23
CA PRO A 102 -7.86 41.80 3.32
C PRO A 102 -9.22 41.35 2.76
N TRP A 103 -9.22 40.80 1.54
CA TRP A 103 -10.45 40.35 0.88
C TRP A 103 -11.07 39.13 1.57
N GLN A 104 -10.24 38.21 2.08
CA GLN A 104 -10.73 37.07 2.87
C GLN A 104 -11.41 37.52 4.16
N CYS A 105 -10.82 38.48 4.89
CA CYS A 105 -11.42 39.01 6.11
C CYS A 105 -12.76 39.69 5.83
N TYR A 106 -12.86 40.54 4.82
CA TYR A 106 -14.13 41.17 4.45
C TYR A 106 -15.19 40.13 4.03
N HIS A 107 -14.79 39.11 3.28
CA HIS A 107 -15.71 38.04 2.87
C HIS A 107 -16.21 37.22 4.06
N ARG A 108 -15.34 36.87 5.01
CA ARG A 108 -15.65 35.98 6.14
C ARG A 108 -16.30 36.69 7.33
N TYR A 109 -15.93 37.95 7.59
CA TYR A 109 -16.32 38.65 8.81
C TYR A 109 -17.20 39.89 8.58
N GLY A 110 -17.41 40.30 7.33
CA GLY A 110 -18.39 41.31 6.93
C GLY A 110 -18.33 42.59 7.77
N ASP A 111 -19.45 42.92 8.42
CA ASP A 111 -19.65 44.13 9.24
C ASP A 111 -18.56 44.33 10.31
N ASN A 112 -17.95 43.26 10.82
CA ASN A 112 -16.87 43.37 11.81
C ASN A 112 -15.60 44.05 11.23
N CYS A 113 -15.45 44.07 9.91
CA CYS A 113 -14.34 44.71 9.21
C CYS A 113 -14.60 46.18 8.84
N GLU A 114 -15.79 46.74 9.11
CA GLU A 114 -16.13 48.12 8.70
C GLU A 114 -15.18 49.16 9.32
N ASP A 115 -14.83 48.99 10.60
CA ASP A 115 -13.89 49.87 11.32
C ASP A 115 -12.42 49.43 11.22
N THR A 116 -12.09 48.55 10.27
CA THR A 116 -10.74 48.00 10.07
C THR A 116 -10.12 48.52 8.78
N VAL A 117 -8.83 48.87 8.83
CA VAL A 117 -8.02 49.21 7.65
C VAL A 117 -6.91 48.19 7.48
N PHE A 118 -6.74 47.71 6.26
CA PHE A 118 -5.66 46.79 5.92
C PHE A 118 -4.55 47.52 5.15
N LEU A 119 -3.29 47.30 5.56
CA LEU A 119 -2.12 47.85 4.90
C LEU A 119 -1.21 46.70 4.48
N ASP A 120 -0.90 46.65 3.19
CA ASP A 120 0.04 45.71 2.63
C ASP A 120 1.38 46.40 2.38
N VAL A 121 2.45 45.85 2.96
CA VAL A 121 3.83 46.36 2.81
C VAL A 121 4.70 45.27 2.22
N ASP A 122 5.38 45.57 1.11
CA ASP A 122 6.39 44.69 0.51
C ASP A 122 7.34 45.52 -0.36
N TYR A 123 8.33 44.88 -0.99
CA TYR A 123 9.21 45.54 -1.95
C TYR A 123 8.42 46.28 -3.03
N PRO A 124 8.88 47.48 -3.44
CA PRO A 124 8.17 48.31 -4.43
C PRO A 124 7.77 47.54 -5.71
N ASP A 125 8.66 46.70 -6.24
CA ASP A 125 8.39 45.92 -7.45
C ASP A 125 7.27 44.89 -7.27
N LEU A 126 7.18 44.27 -6.09
CA LEU A 126 6.15 43.28 -5.79
C LEU A 126 4.79 43.99 -5.61
N ILE A 127 4.76 45.09 -4.87
CA ILE A 127 3.54 45.87 -4.67
C ILE A 127 3.02 46.45 -5.98
N ARG A 128 3.88 46.94 -6.89
CA ARG A 128 3.44 47.40 -8.22
C ARG A 128 2.74 46.29 -9.02
N LYS A 129 3.26 45.06 -8.97
CA LYS A 129 2.61 43.89 -9.59
C LYS A 129 1.26 43.58 -8.93
N LYS A 130 1.20 43.59 -7.60
CA LYS A 130 -0.03 43.39 -6.83
C LYS A 130 -1.08 44.45 -7.18
N ARG A 131 -0.68 45.73 -7.21
CA ARG A 131 -1.52 46.88 -7.60
C ARG A 131 -2.16 46.70 -8.97
N ALA A 132 -1.36 46.30 -9.97
CA ALA A 132 -1.86 46.10 -11.32
C ALA A 132 -2.95 45.02 -11.37
N ILE A 133 -2.79 43.91 -10.64
CA ILE A 133 -3.78 42.83 -10.55
C ILE A 133 -5.04 43.32 -9.82
N VAL A 134 -4.89 44.01 -8.68
CA VAL A 134 -6.02 44.53 -7.89
C VAL A 134 -6.85 45.53 -8.70
N LEU A 135 -6.22 46.48 -9.39
CA LEU A 135 -6.92 47.48 -10.20
C LEU A 135 -7.59 46.88 -11.44
N GLY A 136 -6.99 45.83 -12.02
CA GLY A 136 -7.49 45.13 -13.21
C GLY A 136 -8.56 44.07 -12.92
N THR A 137 -8.83 43.75 -11.65
CA THR A 137 -9.77 42.70 -11.23
C THR A 137 -10.99 43.32 -10.54
N PRO A 138 -12.19 43.30 -11.15
CA PRO A 138 -13.39 43.92 -10.57
C PRO A 138 -13.69 43.48 -9.14
N GLU A 139 -13.56 42.18 -8.84
CA GLU A 139 -13.87 41.59 -7.53
C GLU A 139 -12.87 42.03 -6.44
N LEU A 140 -11.63 42.36 -6.80
CA LEU A 140 -10.66 42.91 -5.84
C LEU A 140 -10.82 44.43 -5.69
N ARG A 141 -11.25 45.10 -6.75
CA ARG A 141 -11.44 46.55 -6.80
C ARG A 141 -12.61 47.02 -5.94
N GLU A 142 -13.60 46.16 -5.67
CA GLU A 142 -14.76 46.48 -4.82
C GLU A 142 -14.35 47.04 -3.45
N LEU A 143 -13.31 46.48 -2.82
CA LEU A 143 -12.78 46.93 -1.53
C LEU A 143 -12.21 48.37 -1.55
N LEU A 144 -11.85 48.88 -2.74
CA LEU A 144 -11.24 50.19 -2.89
C LEU A 144 -12.25 51.35 -2.88
N GLY A 145 -13.54 51.06 -3.06
CA GLY A 145 -14.56 52.09 -3.25
C GLY A 145 -14.47 52.82 -4.60
N PRO A 146 -15.26 53.89 -4.79
CA PRO A 146 -15.44 54.52 -6.11
C PRO A 146 -14.22 55.34 -6.57
N GLU A 147 -13.51 56.00 -5.66
CA GLU A 147 -12.42 56.94 -5.99
C GLU A 147 -11.16 56.68 -5.14
N PRO A 148 -10.46 55.53 -5.34
CA PRO A 148 -9.20 55.29 -4.66
C PRO A 148 -8.10 56.21 -5.19
N TYR A 149 -7.19 56.61 -4.31
CA TYR A 149 -5.95 57.27 -4.69
C TYR A 149 -4.97 56.26 -5.30
N ILE A 150 -4.42 56.60 -6.47
CA ILE A 150 -3.44 55.80 -7.21
C ILE A 150 -2.25 56.70 -7.51
N SER A 151 -1.05 56.33 -7.05
CA SER A 151 0.15 57.11 -7.38
C SER A 151 0.57 56.89 -8.83
N GLU A 152 0.84 57.99 -9.53
CA GLU A 152 1.38 58.03 -10.90
C GLU A 152 2.92 58.01 -10.95
N LYS A 153 3.60 58.19 -9.81
CA LYS A 153 5.07 58.25 -9.74
C LYS A 153 5.64 56.94 -9.25
N ASP A 154 6.58 56.38 -10.01
CA ASP A 154 7.25 55.15 -9.62
C ASP A 154 8.13 55.29 -8.36
N THR A 155 8.48 56.51 -7.97
CA THR A 155 9.29 56.79 -6.77
C THR A 155 8.49 56.88 -5.48
N ASP A 156 7.15 56.92 -5.55
CA ASP A 156 6.33 57.07 -4.36
C ASP A 156 6.24 55.73 -3.61
N HIS A 157 6.30 55.80 -2.27
CA HIS A 157 6.12 54.60 -1.44
C HIS A 157 4.66 54.18 -1.32
N VAL A 158 3.72 55.13 -1.20
CA VAL A 158 2.27 54.84 -1.15
C VAL A 158 1.73 54.72 -2.57
N LEU A 159 1.46 53.49 -3.00
CA LEU A 159 1.16 53.18 -4.41
C LEU A 159 -0.34 53.09 -4.72
N LEU A 160 -1.15 52.75 -3.72
CA LEU A 160 -2.61 52.64 -3.79
C LEU A 160 -3.21 52.90 -2.41
N ARG A 161 -4.30 53.68 -2.33
CA ARG A 161 -4.96 54.00 -1.06
C ARG A 161 -6.48 54.14 -1.24
N SER A 162 -7.24 53.56 -0.31
CA SER A 162 -8.67 53.80 -0.06
C SER A 162 -8.94 53.96 1.44
N ASP A 163 -10.20 54.08 1.85
CA ASP A 163 -10.61 54.15 3.26
C ASP A 163 -10.38 52.85 4.03
N LYS A 164 -10.38 51.71 3.31
CA LYS A 164 -10.32 50.35 3.85
C LYS A 164 -9.01 49.62 3.54
N TYR A 165 -8.24 50.07 2.54
CA TYR A 165 -7.04 49.36 2.09
C TYR A 165 -5.93 50.29 1.58
N CYS A 166 -4.67 49.95 1.87
CA CYS A 166 -3.50 50.69 1.40
C CYS A 166 -2.37 49.73 0.97
N GLN A 167 -1.63 50.11 -0.08
CA GLN A 167 -0.46 49.37 -0.55
C GLN A 167 0.79 50.26 -0.51
N ILE A 168 1.82 49.79 0.18
CA ILE A 168 3.07 50.52 0.43
C ILE A 168 4.25 49.73 -0.12
N GLY A 169 4.93 50.27 -1.13
CA GLY A 169 6.19 49.77 -1.64
C GLY A 169 7.35 50.28 -0.77
N CYS A 170 7.81 49.46 0.17
CA CYS A 170 8.89 49.81 1.08
C CYS A 170 9.74 48.57 1.42
N ASP A 171 11.06 48.75 1.44
CA ASP A 171 11.95 47.78 2.04
C ASP A 171 11.78 47.81 3.57
N LEU A 172 11.48 46.67 4.18
CA LEU A 172 11.30 46.57 5.64
C LEU A 172 12.59 46.87 6.44
N ARG A 173 13.75 46.85 5.78
CA ARG A 173 15.04 47.27 6.37
C ARG A 173 15.12 48.80 6.53
N GLU A 174 14.35 49.56 5.76
CA GLU A 174 14.32 51.02 5.79
C GLU A 174 13.24 51.55 6.76
N LEU A 175 13.44 51.30 8.05
CA LEU A 175 12.43 51.57 9.10
C LEU A 175 11.94 53.03 9.14
N ASP A 176 12.83 54.00 8.92
CA ASP A 176 12.44 55.42 8.91
C ASP A 176 11.48 55.75 7.76
N ALA A 177 11.73 55.19 6.57
CA ALA A 177 10.86 55.36 5.41
C ALA A 177 9.50 54.68 5.66
N LEU A 178 9.51 53.45 6.17
CA LEU A 178 8.30 52.72 6.54
C LEU A 178 7.45 53.51 7.53
N ARG A 179 8.08 54.02 8.61
CA ARG A 179 7.42 54.81 9.64
C ARG A 179 6.77 56.07 9.05
N GLN A 180 7.52 56.84 8.27
CA GLN A 180 7.01 58.07 7.64
C GLN A 180 5.81 57.77 6.73
N CYS A 181 5.86 56.68 5.95
CA CYS A 181 4.75 56.30 5.06
C CYS A 181 3.49 55.91 5.83
N LEU A 182 3.64 55.17 6.94
CA LEU A 182 2.52 54.75 7.77
C LEU A 182 1.90 55.93 8.54
N GLU A 183 2.72 56.79 9.14
CA GLU A 183 2.24 57.99 9.86
C GLU A 183 1.60 59.01 8.92
N ALA A 184 2.03 59.08 7.65
CA ALA A 184 1.37 59.90 6.63
C ALA A 184 -0.03 59.40 6.25
N PHE A 185 -0.33 58.12 6.52
CA PHE A 185 -1.63 57.54 6.25
C PHE A 185 -2.58 57.67 7.45
N LEU A 186 -2.14 57.24 8.64
CA LEU A 186 -2.91 57.28 9.89
C LEU A 186 -1.99 57.56 11.08
N PRO A 187 -2.43 58.34 12.10
CA PRO A 187 -1.69 58.48 13.34
C PRO A 187 -1.74 57.16 14.11
N LEU A 188 -0.74 56.31 13.92
CA LEU A 188 -0.74 54.95 14.48
C LEU A 188 -0.78 54.92 16.02
N SER A 189 -0.35 55.99 16.69
CA SER A 189 -0.47 56.15 18.16
C SER A 189 -1.92 56.07 18.66
N ASP A 190 -2.88 56.44 17.82
CA ASP A 190 -4.30 56.53 18.16
C ASP A 190 -5.07 55.28 17.71
N CYS A 191 -4.36 54.32 17.10
CA CYS A 191 -4.93 53.11 16.54
C CYS A 191 -4.65 51.88 17.42
N SER A 192 -5.49 50.86 17.27
CA SER A 192 -5.14 49.49 17.64
C SER A 192 -4.52 48.86 16.40
N VAL A 193 -3.30 48.33 16.51
CA VAL A 193 -2.52 47.87 15.35
C VAL A 193 -2.15 46.41 15.53
N LEU A 194 -2.48 45.57 14.55
CA LEU A 194 -1.96 44.20 14.44
C LEU A 194 -0.96 44.14 13.29
N PHE A 195 0.29 43.87 13.60
CA PHE A 195 1.30 43.51 12.61
C PHE A 195 1.18 42.03 12.29
N VAL A 196 1.20 41.66 11.02
CA VAL A 196 1.22 40.26 10.57
C VAL A 196 2.50 40.07 9.75
N ALA A 197 3.33 39.10 10.14
CA ALA A 197 4.52 38.71 9.40
C ALA A 197 4.50 37.20 9.18
N GLU A 198 4.03 36.76 8.02
CA GLU A 198 3.94 35.33 7.68
C GLU A 198 5.12 34.92 6.78
N VAL A 199 6.14 34.31 7.36
CA VAL A 199 7.35 33.81 6.68
C VAL A 199 7.96 34.90 5.77
N SER A 200 8.10 36.11 6.32
CA SER A 200 8.62 37.28 5.60
C SER A 200 9.91 37.80 6.23
N ILE A 201 9.87 38.18 7.51
CA ILE A 201 11.01 38.78 8.22
C ILE A 201 12.15 37.78 8.50
N THR A 202 11.89 36.47 8.39
CA THR A 202 12.91 35.41 8.50
C THR A 202 14.04 35.52 7.45
N TYR A 203 13.76 36.14 6.30
CA TYR A 203 14.75 36.38 5.24
C TYR A 203 15.59 37.64 5.46
N MET A 204 15.15 38.56 6.33
CA MET A 204 15.91 39.75 6.71
C MET A 204 17.08 39.35 7.59
N ASP A 205 18.19 40.09 7.54
CA ASP A 205 19.23 39.92 8.55
C ASP A 205 18.64 40.14 9.95
N THR A 206 19.14 39.39 10.91
CA THR A 206 18.53 39.31 12.24
C THR A 206 18.50 40.66 12.94
N VAL A 207 19.49 41.51 12.72
CA VAL A 207 19.55 42.87 13.28
C VAL A 207 18.39 43.73 12.75
N SER A 208 18.16 43.72 11.44
CA SER A 208 17.07 44.49 10.82
C SER A 208 15.70 43.95 11.22
N ALA A 209 15.51 42.62 11.27
CA ALA A 209 14.26 42.00 11.72
C ALA A 209 13.95 42.36 13.19
N ASP A 210 14.97 42.34 14.04
CA ASP A 210 14.88 42.68 15.45
C ASP A 210 14.57 44.17 15.67
N ALA A 211 15.16 45.05 14.85
CA ALA A 211 14.87 46.47 14.88
C ALA A 211 13.41 46.76 14.47
N LEU A 212 12.89 46.04 13.46
CA LEU A 212 11.48 46.11 13.06
C LEU A 212 10.54 45.69 14.20
N ILE A 213 10.82 44.56 14.86
CA ILE A 213 10.03 44.05 16.00
C ILE A 213 10.04 45.06 17.16
N GLN A 214 11.21 45.63 17.47
CA GLN A 214 11.35 46.63 18.53
C GLN A 214 10.60 47.93 18.21
N TRP A 215 10.67 48.40 16.97
CA TRP A 215 9.94 49.60 16.56
C TRP A 215 8.42 49.36 16.61
N ALA A 216 7.95 48.21 16.14
CA ALA A 216 6.54 47.86 16.16
C ALA A 216 5.93 47.88 17.58
N SER A 217 6.71 47.49 18.60
CA SER A 217 6.28 47.53 20.00
C SER A 217 6.05 48.95 20.54
N SER A 218 6.64 49.96 19.91
CA SER A 218 6.55 51.37 20.35
C SER A 218 5.29 52.09 19.87
N ILE A 219 4.44 51.40 19.10
CA ILE A 219 3.29 51.99 18.42
C ILE A 219 2.01 51.76 19.20
N GLY A 220 1.39 52.84 19.69
CA GLY A 220 0.00 52.86 20.16
C GLY A 220 -0.40 51.64 20.99
N GLN A 221 -1.48 50.97 20.57
CA GLN A 221 -1.88 49.66 21.08
C GLN A 221 -1.51 48.57 20.07
N ALA A 222 -0.23 48.17 20.07
CA ALA A 222 0.30 47.19 19.12
C ALA A 222 0.16 45.73 19.57
N GLU A 223 -0.13 44.88 18.59
CA GLU A 223 -0.13 43.44 18.62
C GLU A 223 0.71 42.91 17.45
N PHE A 224 1.31 41.73 17.58
CA PHE A 224 2.14 41.12 16.54
C PHE A 224 1.77 39.65 16.35
N CYS A 225 1.45 39.28 15.12
CA CYS A 225 1.28 37.91 14.66
C CYS A 225 2.50 37.50 13.83
N LEU A 226 3.33 36.62 14.36
CA LEU A 226 4.50 36.08 13.66
C LEU A 226 4.28 34.60 13.36
N LEU A 227 4.53 34.19 12.11
CA LEU A 227 4.61 32.79 11.73
C LEU A 227 5.91 32.55 10.94
N GLU A 228 6.87 31.85 11.52
CA GLU A 228 8.14 31.52 10.86
C GLU A 228 8.73 30.20 11.39
N GLN A 229 9.92 29.84 10.90
CA GLN A 229 10.59 28.59 11.22
C GLN A 229 11.36 28.62 12.55
N ILE A 230 11.54 27.44 13.14
CA ILE A 230 12.41 27.17 14.30
C ILE A 230 13.18 25.86 14.09
N LEU A 231 14.25 25.66 14.87
CA LEU A 231 15.14 24.50 14.83
C LEU A 231 15.23 23.88 16.24
N PRO A 232 14.16 23.24 16.75
CA PRO A 232 14.08 22.81 18.15
C PRO A 232 15.21 21.86 18.59
N HIS A 233 15.74 21.06 17.66
CA HIS A 233 16.86 20.14 17.86
C HIS A 233 18.15 20.56 17.13
N GLY A 234 18.27 21.85 16.83
CA GLY A 234 19.40 22.43 16.14
C GLY A 234 19.43 22.15 14.63
N PRO A 235 20.43 22.73 13.91
CA PRO A 235 20.51 22.69 12.45
C PRO A 235 20.88 21.32 11.88
N GLU A 236 21.45 20.43 12.70
CA GLU A 236 21.88 19.10 12.26
C GLU A 236 20.75 18.05 12.28
N HIS A 237 19.60 18.36 12.92
CA HIS A 237 18.43 17.49 12.86
C HIS A 237 18.05 17.24 11.39
N PRO A 238 17.76 15.99 10.98
CA PRO A 238 17.56 15.66 9.57
C PRO A 238 16.52 16.51 8.82
N PHE A 239 15.42 16.89 9.50
CA PHE A 239 14.42 17.79 8.92
C PHE A 239 14.98 19.21 8.79
N ALA A 240 15.55 19.76 9.86
CA ALA A 240 16.17 21.08 9.90
C ALA A 240 17.26 21.25 8.82
N ARG A 241 18.21 20.31 8.76
CA ARG A 241 19.30 20.28 7.78
C ARG A 241 18.78 20.32 6.35
N THR A 242 17.73 19.55 6.07
CA THR A 242 17.10 19.47 4.75
C THR A 242 16.38 20.76 4.39
N MET A 243 15.62 21.34 5.33
CA MET A 243 14.97 22.64 5.19
C MET A 243 15.99 23.75 4.93
N LEU A 244 17.03 23.86 5.74
CA LEU A 244 18.09 24.88 5.57
C LEU A 244 18.80 24.71 4.22
N SER A 245 19.13 23.47 3.82
CA SER A 245 19.73 23.18 2.51
C SER A 245 18.85 23.64 1.35
N HIS A 246 17.52 23.46 1.45
CA HIS A 246 16.58 23.91 0.44
C HIS A 246 16.63 25.43 0.24
N PHE A 247 16.47 26.19 1.33
CA PHE A 247 16.49 27.65 1.28
C PHE A 247 17.86 28.20 0.85
N ASN A 248 18.96 27.57 1.28
CA ASN A 248 20.30 27.94 0.84
C ASN A 248 20.52 27.71 -0.66
N LYS A 249 20.00 26.61 -1.23
CA LYS A 249 20.08 26.34 -2.68
C LYS A 249 19.30 27.35 -3.52
N LEU A 250 18.23 27.92 -2.97
CA LEU A 250 17.45 28.97 -3.61
C LEU A 250 18.07 30.38 -3.43
N ASN A 251 19.17 30.50 -2.68
CA ASN A 251 19.75 31.76 -2.20
C ASN A 251 18.74 32.61 -1.40
N THR A 252 17.85 31.98 -0.65
CA THR A 252 16.86 32.63 0.22
C THR A 252 17.00 32.13 1.65
N SER A 253 18.24 32.15 2.15
CA SER A 253 18.61 31.64 3.47
C SER A 253 17.74 32.22 4.58
N LEU A 254 17.24 31.35 5.46
CA LEU A 254 16.58 31.71 6.70
C LEU A 254 17.65 32.20 7.68
N LYS A 255 17.55 33.43 8.17
CA LYS A 255 18.64 34.07 8.94
C LYS A 255 18.41 33.99 10.44
N SER A 256 17.26 34.50 10.91
CA SER A 256 16.93 34.59 12.33
C SER A 256 16.89 33.23 13.04
N VAL A 257 16.61 32.15 12.30
CA VAL A 257 16.57 30.78 12.84
C VAL A 257 17.88 30.29 13.43
N HIS A 258 19.03 30.87 13.06
CA HIS A 258 20.32 30.49 13.65
C HIS A 258 20.52 31.05 15.06
N GLN A 259 19.91 32.20 15.35
CA GLN A 259 19.97 32.87 16.66
C GLN A 259 18.80 32.49 17.55
N TYR A 260 17.60 32.40 16.99
CA TYR A 260 16.35 32.11 17.71
C TYR A 260 15.81 30.74 17.27
N GLN A 261 16.42 29.68 17.79
CA GLN A 261 16.18 28.30 17.36
C GLN A 261 14.95 27.65 18.02
N THR A 262 14.49 28.13 19.17
CA THR A 262 13.43 27.50 19.97
C THR A 262 12.27 28.47 20.23
N LEU A 263 11.10 27.93 20.59
CA LEU A 263 9.95 28.75 21.01
C LEU A 263 10.35 29.72 22.14
N GLU A 264 11.10 29.24 23.14
CA GLU A 264 11.57 30.06 24.25
C GLU A 264 12.49 31.19 23.80
N SER A 265 13.41 30.92 22.86
CA SER A 265 14.27 31.98 22.31
C SER A 265 13.50 33.04 21.52
N GLN A 266 12.40 32.66 20.84
CA GLN A 266 11.51 33.58 20.13
C GLN A 266 10.64 34.39 21.10
N ARG A 267 10.16 33.76 22.19
CA ARG A 267 9.49 34.45 23.29
C ARG A 267 10.40 35.52 23.89
N GLN A 268 11.60 35.13 24.30
CA GLN A 268 12.60 36.05 24.84
C GLN A 268 12.96 37.17 23.85
N ARG A 269 13.03 36.86 22.54
CA ARG A 269 13.26 37.86 21.49
C ARG A 269 12.22 38.98 21.51
N PHE A 270 10.95 38.66 21.69
CA PHE A 270 9.87 39.64 21.76
C PHE A 270 9.82 40.35 23.11
N GLU A 271 9.90 39.62 24.22
CA GLU A 271 9.86 40.20 25.57
C GLU A 271 10.96 41.24 25.80
N THR A 272 12.19 40.92 25.37
CA THR A 272 13.33 41.85 25.45
C THR A 272 13.20 43.06 24.52
N ARG A 273 12.22 43.06 23.62
CA ARG A 273 11.95 44.11 22.64
C ARG A 273 10.65 44.86 22.88
N GLY A 274 10.19 44.90 24.14
CA GLY A 274 9.06 45.74 24.54
C GLY A 274 7.69 45.12 24.33
N TRP A 275 7.61 43.80 24.12
CA TRP A 275 6.35 43.06 24.08
C TRP A 275 6.07 42.46 25.46
N GLY A 276 5.13 43.05 26.19
CA GLY A 276 4.86 42.70 27.60
C GLY A 276 4.16 41.36 27.80
N HIS A 277 3.50 40.84 26.77
CA HIS A 277 2.86 39.52 26.79
C HIS A 277 3.08 38.82 25.45
N VAL A 278 3.39 37.52 25.49
CA VAL A 278 3.66 36.70 24.31
C VAL A 278 2.95 35.36 24.48
N ASP A 279 2.03 35.03 23.58
CA ASP A 279 1.52 33.68 23.41
C ASP A 279 2.18 33.07 22.17
N ILE A 280 2.75 31.87 22.29
CA ILE A 280 3.48 31.21 21.21
C ILE A 280 3.17 29.72 21.21
N TRP A 281 2.98 29.17 20.03
CA TRP A 281 2.74 27.76 19.79
C TRP A 281 3.59 27.30 18.63
N ASP A 282 4.25 26.14 18.71
CA ASP A 282 4.57 25.45 17.47
C ASP A 282 3.26 25.04 16.75
N LEU A 283 3.31 24.80 15.44
CA LEU A 283 2.09 24.50 14.71
C LEU A 283 1.45 23.17 15.15
N TRP A 284 2.16 22.26 15.81
CA TRP A 284 1.57 21.03 16.34
C TRP A 284 0.78 21.32 17.62
N GLU A 285 1.28 22.20 18.47
CA GLU A 285 0.53 22.75 19.61
C GLU A 285 -0.71 23.51 19.12
N ALA A 286 -0.58 24.32 18.07
CA ALA A 286 -1.72 25.01 17.45
C ALA A 286 -2.75 24.00 16.90
N TRP A 287 -2.31 22.92 16.24
CA TRP A 287 -3.19 21.84 15.77
C TRP A 287 -3.98 21.20 16.91
N ASN A 288 -3.35 20.96 18.06
CA ASN A 288 -3.98 20.31 19.21
C ASN A 288 -4.84 21.27 20.06
N SER A 289 -4.70 22.58 19.88
CA SER A 289 -5.37 23.61 20.67
C SER A 289 -6.80 23.89 20.19
N GLU A 290 -7.74 23.98 21.13
CA GLU A 290 -9.13 24.40 20.85
C GLU A 290 -9.24 25.89 20.51
N VAL A 291 -8.18 26.68 20.72
CA VAL A 291 -8.11 28.08 20.27
C VAL A 291 -8.17 28.15 18.74
N PHE A 292 -7.44 27.26 18.07
CA PHE A 292 -7.29 27.30 16.61
C PHE A 292 -8.23 26.33 15.89
N LEU A 293 -8.46 25.14 16.46
CA LEU A 293 -9.24 24.09 15.82
C LEU A 293 -10.09 23.32 16.83
N SER A 294 -11.35 23.11 16.49
CA SER A 294 -12.19 22.11 17.15
C SER A 294 -11.88 20.69 16.69
N SER A 295 -12.27 19.68 17.48
CA SER A 295 -12.10 18.27 17.08
C SER A 295 -12.89 17.91 15.82
N ALA A 296 -14.06 18.52 15.61
CA ALA A 296 -14.88 18.32 14.42
C ALA A 296 -14.18 18.88 13.16
N GLU A 297 -13.59 20.08 13.25
CA GLU A 297 -12.83 20.67 12.14
C GLU A 297 -11.63 19.81 11.77
N ARG A 298 -10.86 19.31 12.74
CA ARG A 298 -9.71 18.41 12.48
C ARG A 298 -10.14 17.12 11.77
N ALA A 299 -11.16 16.45 12.30
CA ALA A 299 -11.66 15.20 11.75
C ALA A 299 -12.17 15.38 10.31
N ALA A 300 -12.88 16.49 10.03
CA ALA A 300 -13.41 16.79 8.70
C ALA A 300 -12.33 16.91 7.60
N LEU A 301 -11.07 17.22 7.96
CA LEU A 301 -9.98 17.33 6.98
C LEU A 301 -9.58 15.99 6.36
N ASP A 302 -9.87 14.86 7.01
CA ASP A 302 -9.60 13.53 6.48
C ASP A 302 -10.60 13.14 5.37
N ASP A 303 -11.75 13.82 5.26
CA ASP A 303 -12.73 13.62 4.20
C ASP A 303 -12.46 14.47 2.95
N ILE A 304 -11.59 15.48 3.04
CA ILE A 304 -11.22 16.35 1.91
C ILE A 304 -10.27 15.65 0.95
N GLU A 305 -9.21 15.03 1.48
CA GLU A 305 -8.29 14.22 0.70
C GLU A 305 -7.62 13.12 1.52
N PRO A 306 -7.29 11.96 0.90
CA PRO A 306 -6.66 10.85 1.62
C PRO A 306 -5.28 11.23 2.18
N PHE A 307 -5.10 11.05 3.48
CA PHE A 307 -3.90 11.49 4.20
C PHE A 307 -3.30 10.39 5.08
N ASP A 308 -1.97 10.21 4.97
CA ASP A 308 -1.21 9.25 5.79
C ASP A 308 0.27 9.65 6.02
N GLU A 309 0.58 10.93 5.87
CA GLU A 309 1.94 11.49 6.03
C GLU A 309 2.08 12.17 7.40
N TRP A 310 1.55 11.54 8.46
CA TRP A 310 1.43 12.15 9.79
C TRP A 310 2.77 12.44 10.46
N GLU A 311 3.77 11.57 10.33
CA GLU A 311 5.12 11.84 10.86
C GLU A 311 5.72 13.10 10.22
N GLU A 312 5.54 13.26 8.91
CA GLU A 312 6.02 14.43 8.15
C GLU A 312 5.28 15.71 8.56
N PHE A 313 3.98 15.59 8.81
CA PHE A 313 3.15 16.72 9.22
C PHE A 313 3.48 17.18 10.64
N VAL A 314 3.72 16.26 11.57
CA VAL A 314 4.19 16.60 12.92
C VAL A 314 5.58 17.23 12.83
N LEU A 315 6.52 16.63 12.10
CA LEU A 315 7.87 17.21 11.91
C LEU A 315 7.81 18.62 11.35
N PHE A 316 7.06 18.85 10.27
CA PHE A 316 6.83 20.19 9.73
C PHE A 316 6.26 21.12 10.81
N SER A 317 5.22 20.67 11.50
CA SER A 317 4.52 21.48 12.48
C SER A 317 5.36 21.81 13.72
N ARG A 318 6.38 21.00 14.04
CA ARG A 318 7.37 21.28 15.11
C ARG A 318 8.49 22.22 14.67
N HIS A 319 8.66 22.46 13.37
CA HIS A 319 9.68 23.35 12.82
C HIS A 319 9.13 24.70 12.36
N TYR A 320 7.86 24.96 12.65
CA TYR A 320 7.18 26.22 12.40
C TYR A 320 6.39 26.59 13.66
N PHE A 321 6.29 27.88 13.94
CA PHE A 321 5.49 28.38 15.05
C PHE A 321 4.56 29.49 14.60
N VAL A 322 3.52 29.72 15.38
CA VAL A 322 2.69 30.92 15.33
C VAL A 322 2.74 31.59 16.70
N MET A 323 2.78 32.91 16.71
CA MET A 323 2.88 33.70 17.93
C MET A 323 1.96 34.91 17.85
N HIS A 324 1.36 35.26 18.98
CA HIS A 324 0.62 36.49 19.21
C HIS A 324 1.26 37.25 20.39
N ALA A 325 1.84 38.41 20.12
CA ALA A 325 2.45 39.25 21.14
C ALA A 325 1.67 40.56 21.30
N THR A 326 1.60 41.09 22.52
CA THR A 326 0.99 42.40 22.80
C THR A 326 1.98 43.30 23.53
N ALA A 327 2.05 44.57 23.12
CA ALA A 327 2.95 45.57 23.71
C ALA A 327 2.37 46.21 24.99
N TYR A 328 1.14 45.88 25.34
CA TYR A 328 0.39 46.45 26.45
C TYR A 328 -0.07 45.33 27.40
N PRO A 329 -0.29 45.63 28.70
CA PRO A 329 -0.66 44.60 29.68
C PRO A 329 -2.01 43.94 29.33
N GLN A 330 -2.08 42.62 29.42
CA GLN A 330 -3.34 41.86 29.48
C GLN A 330 -3.56 41.33 30.90
N ASN A 331 -4.82 41.28 31.34
CA ASN A 331 -5.21 40.75 32.65
C ASN A 331 -5.43 39.23 32.64
N ASP A 332 -5.39 38.59 31.46
CA ASP A 332 -5.66 37.16 31.30
C ASP A 332 -4.36 36.34 31.40
N GLN A 333 -4.49 35.09 31.83
CA GLN A 333 -3.36 34.15 31.80
C GLN A 333 -3.00 33.82 30.35
N ALA A 334 -1.70 33.78 30.05
CA ALA A 334 -1.16 33.36 28.76
C ALA A 334 -1.79 32.03 28.30
N THR A 335 -2.53 32.08 27.20
CA THR A 335 -3.22 30.91 26.64
C THR A 335 -2.26 29.99 25.88
N GLY A 336 -1.08 30.50 25.52
CA GLY A 336 -0.01 29.78 24.82
C GLY A 336 1.02 29.10 25.72
N GLN A 337 0.69 28.79 26.97
CA GLN A 337 1.59 28.02 27.83
C GLN A 337 1.40 26.52 27.64
N TYR A 338 2.30 25.90 26.87
CA TYR A 338 2.47 24.45 26.93
C TYR A 338 3.02 24.07 28.31
N SER A 339 2.31 23.22 29.04
CA SER A 339 2.85 22.58 30.23
C SER A 339 3.83 21.50 29.77
N PRO A 340 5.15 21.65 30.02
CA PRO A 340 6.11 20.63 29.62
C PRO A 340 5.72 19.30 30.25
N LEU A 341 5.71 18.23 29.44
CA LEU A 341 5.61 16.89 29.98
C LEU A 341 6.77 16.64 30.96
N PRO A 342 6.55 15.83 32.00
CA PRO A 342 7.59 15.57 32.99
C PRO A 342 8.82 14.97 32.31
N THR A 343 9.98 15.53 32.63
CA THR A 343 11.26 15.02 32.17
C THR A 343 11.49 13.59 32.66
N PRO A 344 12.20 12.74 31.90
CA PRO A 344 12.49 11.37 32.30
C PRO A 344 13.14 11.32 33.70
N GLU A 345 12.53 10.62 34.65
CA GLU A 345 13.09 10.43 35.99
C GLU A 345 14.36 9.56 35.96
N GLN A 346 14.47 8.69 34.95
CA GLN A 346 15.56 7.74 34.78
C GLN A 346 16.10 7.78 33.36
N VAL A 347 17.42 7.71 33.27
CA VAL A 347 18.17 7.77 32.02
C VAL A 347 19.23 6.66 32.03
N VAL A 348 19.34 5.94 30.93
CA VAL A 348 20.37 4.91 30.71
C VAL A 348 21.25 5.31 29.53
N LYS A 349 22.53 4.99 29.61
CA LYS A 349 23.46 5.20 28.50
C LYS A 349 23.53 3.95 27.64
N VAL A 350 23.38 4.12 26.33
CA VAL A 350 23.46 3.04 25.33
C VAL A 350 24.63 3.32 24.40
N GLU A 351 25.50 2.34 24.22
CA GLU A 351 26.58 2.43 23.24
C GLU A 351 26.01 2.14 21.85
N MET A 352 26.14 3.10 20.94
CA MET A 352 25.65 2.98 19.57
C MET A 352 26.79 3.19 18.58
N ASN A 353 26.77 2.41 17.50
CA ASN A 353 27.76 2.44 16.44
C ASN A 353 27.07 2.58 15.08
N ALA A 354 27.52 3.55 14.28
CA ALA A 354 27.14 3.67 12.87
C ALA A 354 28.12 2.86 12.01
N LEU A 355 27.61 1.90 11.24
CA LEU A 355 28.41 1.01 10.38
C LEU A 355 28.56 1.56 8.95
N GLY A 356 28.03 2.75 8.68
CA GLY A 356 27.90 3.31 7.33
C GLY A 356 26.78 2.64 6.54
N SER A 357 26.73 2.89 5.22
CA SER A 357 25.58 2.45 4.41
C SER A 357 25.54 0.98 4.03
N LEU A 358 26.68 0.29 4.18
CA LEU A 358 26.90 -1.08 3.73
C LEU A 358 26.59 -1.36 2.25
N GLY A 359 26.17 -0.36 1.45
CA GLY A 359 25.74 -0.52 0.06
C GLY A 359 24.23 -0.71 -0.16
N ALA A 360 23.41 -0.66 0.89
CA ALA A 360 21.97 -0.88 0.79
C ALA A 360 21.23 0.24 0.05
N PRO A 361 20.14 -0.05 -0.69
CA PRO A 361 19.31 0.96 -1.33
C PRO A 361 18.53 1.77 -0.29
N LYS A 362 18.09 2.96 -0.70
CA LYS A 362 17.26 3.84 0.13
C LYS A 362 15.88 3.23 0.35
N ARG A 363 15.50 3.03 1.61
CA ARG A 363 14.21 2.45 2.02
C ARG A 363 13.67 3.10 3.29
N ARG A 364 12.35 3.32 3.32
CA ARG A 364 11.59 3.71 4.52
C ARG A 364 10.24 2.99 4.55
N PHE A 365 9.61 2.90 5.72
CA PHE A 365 8.41 2.12 6.01
C PHE A 365 8.50 0.64 5.62
N GLY A 366 9.72 0.07 5.66
CA GLY A 366 9.95 -1.36 5.55
C GLY A 366 9.75 -2.05 6.90
N ALA A 367 9.59 -3.37 6.89
CA ALA A 367 9.45 -4.17 8.10
C ALA A 367 10.59 -5.18 8.21
N PRO A 368 11.26 -5.28 9.38
CA PRO A 368 12.38 -6.19 9.56
C PRO A 368 11.90 -7.60 9.96
N MET A 369 12.63 -8.62 9.54
CA MET A 369 12.53 -9.97 10.09
C MET A 369 13.87 -10.69 10.05
N MET A 370 14.02 -11.70 10.90
CA MET A 370 15.16 -12.63 10.83
C MET A 370 14.85 -13.77 9.87
N ALA A 371 15.88 -14.24 9.16
CA ALA A 371 15.83 -15.42 8.31
C ALA A 371 17.09 -16.28 8.50
N THR A 372 16.96 -17.58 8.22
CA THR A 372 18.07 -18.54 8.30
C THR A 372 18.24 -19.26 6.96
N SER A 373 19.48 -19.44 6.49
CA SER A 373 19.73 -20.27 5.30
C SER A 373 19.79 -21.77 5.66
N ALA A 374 19.75 -22.64 4.65
CA ALA A 374 19.83 -24.09 4.84
C ALA A 374 21.13 -24.54 5.55
N GLU A 375 22.20 -23.75 5.40
CA GLU A 375 23.52 -23.97 6.00
C GLU A 375 23.63 -23.38 7.43
N GLY A 376 22.56 -22.76 7.94
CA GLY A 376 22.52 -22.16 9.28
C GLY A 376 23.02 -20.72 9.37
N GLY A 377 23.24 -20.04 8.25
CA GLY A 377 23.59 -18.61 8.23
C GLY A 377 22.41 -17.75 8.66
N GLN A 378 22.65 -16.68 9.44
CA GLN A 378 21.62 -15.76 9.90
C GLN A 378 21.61 -14.46 9.09
N TYR A 379 20.40 -14.02 8.70
CA TYR A 379 20.19 -12.84 7.88
C TYR A 379 19.07 -11.96 8.45
N LEU A 380 19.30 -10.66 8.46
CA LEU A 380 18.27 -9.65 8.68
C LEU A 380 17.70 -9.24 7.33
N LEU A 381 16.38 -9.29 7.19
CA LEU A 381 15.65 -8.87 6.01
C LEU A 381 14.85 -7.61 6.31
N ASN A 382 15.06 -6.53 5.55
CA ASN A 382 14.19 -5.35 5.57
C ASN A 382 13.26 -5.38 4.36
N THR A 383 11.99 -5.71 4.58
CA THR A 383 11.04 -6.09 3.53
C THR A 383 10.09 -4.94 3.15
N PHE A 384 9.78 -4.84 1.85
CA PHE A 384 8.81 -3.88 1.28
C PHE A 384 9.05 -2.42 1.71
N GLY A 385 8.01 -1.59 1.83
CA GLY A 385 8.22 -0.18 2.12
C GLY A 385 8.34 0.67 0.86
N MET A 386 8.99 1.82 0.98
CA MET A 386 9.07 2.87 -0.02
C MET A 386 10.53 3.16 -0.36
N GLY A 387 10.86 3.07 -1.65
CA GLY A 387 12.13 3.55 -2.20
C GLY A 387 12.01 4.96 -2.75
N ILE A 388 12.97 5.37 -3.57
CA ILE A 388 13.08 6.75 -4.09
C ILE A 388 11.85 7.16 -4.91
N SER A 389 11.34 6.26 -5.77
CA SER A 389 10.31 6.59 -6.76
C SER A 389 9.02 5.77 -6.62
N SER A 390 9.06 4.65 -5.90
CA SER A 390 7.94 3.72 -5.82
C SER A 390 7.95 2.93 -4.53
N ARG A 391 6.81 2.28 -4.25
CA ARG A 391 6.75 1.21 -3.26
C ARG A 391 7.57 0.03 -3.76
N LEU A 392 8.16 -0.70 -2.83
CA LEU A 392 9.08 -1.79 -3.12
C LEU A 392 8.37 -3.12 -2.92
N ASP A 393 8.59 -4.01 -3.88
CA ASP A 393 8.31 -5.45 -3.83
C ASP A 393 9.59 -6.25 -3.50
N SER A 394 10.64 -5.58 -3.02
CA SER A 394 11.93 -6.19 -2.70
C SER A 394 12.20 -6.26 -1.21
N CYS A 395 13.21 -7.07 -0.83
CA CYS A 395 13.75 -7.14 0.53
C CYS A 395 15.23 -6.77 0.50
N ASP A 396 15.73 -5.98 1.44
CA ASP A 396 17.16 -5.76 1.63
C ASP A 396 17.71 -6.82 2.59
N VAL A 397 18.79 -7.49 2.20
CA VAL A 397 19.37 -8.61 2.93
C VAL A 397 20.66 -8.17 3.62
N TYR A 398 20.78 -8.41 4.92
CA TYR A 398 21.99 -8.17 5.69
C TYR A 398 22.44 -9.48 6.34
N SER A 399 23.63 -9.96 5.99
CA SER A 399 24.31 -11.06 6.69
C SER A 399 24.73 -10.62 8.09
N VAL A 400 24.55 -11.48 9.09
CA VAL A 400 24.86 -11.20 10.51
C VAL A 400 26.23 -11.77 10.93
N GLN A 401 26.90 -12.47 10.01
CA GLN A 401 28.18 -13.15 10.22
C GLN A 401 29.09 -12.93 9.01
N ALA A 402 30.40 -12.86 9.23
CA ALA A 402 31.39 -12.78 8.16
C ALA A 402 31.38 -14.04 7.28
N ASP A 403 31.66 -13.89 5.97
CA ASP A 403 31.78 -14.98 4.98
C ASP A 403 30.52 -15.84 4.77
N SER A 404 29.33 -15.25 4.96
CA SER A 404 28.04 -15.90 4.70
C SER A 404 27.77 -16.06 3.20
N LEU A 405 27.19 -17.21 2.79
CA LEU A 405 26.70 -17.39 1.41
C LEU A 405 25.54 -16.43 1.10
N PRO A 406 25.24 -16.13 -0.17
CA PRO A 406 24.08 -15.32 -0.52
C PRO A 406 22.76 -15.96 -0.05
N PHE A 407 21.91 -15.18 0.61
CA PHE A 407 20.59 -15.64 1.03
C PHE A 407 19.70 -15.93 -0.19
N GLN A 408 19.11 -17.13 -0.24
CA GLN A 408 18.18 -17.52 -1.30
C GLN A 408 16.75 -17.51 -0.76
N MET A 409 15.87 -16.82 -1.48
CA MET A 409 14.44 -16.70 -1.18
C MET A 409 13.62 -17.01 -2.42
N ALA A 410 12.48 -17.67 -2.26
CA ALA A 410 11.55 -17.89 -3.36
C ALA A 410 11.06 -16.54 -3.94
N PRO A 411 10.91 -16.43 -5.27
CA PRO A 411 10.61 -15.15 -5.91
C PRO A 411 9.14 -14.74 -5.77
N VAL A 412 8.26 -15.59 -5.20
CA VAL A 412 6.82 -15.31 -5.10
C VAL A 412 6.50 -14.77 -3.71
N GLY A 413 5.71 -13.71 -3.62
CA GLY A 413 5.31 -13.18 -2.33
C GLY A 413 4.31 -12.02 -2.39
N PRO A 414 4.12 -11.33 -1.25
CA PRO A 414 3.20 -10.20 -1.13
C PRO A 414 3.51 -9.08 -2.13
N SER A 415 2.46 -8.35 -2.51
CA SER A 415 2.58 -7.17 -3.37
C SER A 415 3.24 -6.00 -2.63
N ALA A 416 3.85 -5.09 -3.38
CA ALA A 416 4.47 -3.89 -2.83
C ALA A 416 3.51 -3.10 -1.92
N ARG A 417 3.92 -2.87 -0.67
CA ARG A 417 3.06 -2.31 0.39
C ARG A 417 3.84 -1.53 1.44
N LEU A 418 3.13 -0.68 2.17
CA LEU A 418 3.62 0.12 3.31
C LEU A 418 2.77 -0.16 4.55
N CYS A 419 3.32 0.15 5.73
CA CYS A 419 2.56 0.19 6.99
C CYS A 419 1.83 -1.15 7.29
N HIS A 420 2.48 -2.26 6.93
CA HIS A 420 2.16 -3.62 7.34
C HIS A 420 3.01 -3.96 8.56
N THR A 421 2.66 -5.03 9.27
CA THR A 421 3.47 -5.56 10.37
C THR A 421 4.08 -6.91 9.98
N LEU A 422 5.21 -7.24 10.60
CA LEU A 422 5.79 -8.58 10.61
C LEU A 422 5.89 -9.07 12.05
N THR A 423 5.44 -10.29 12.32
CA THR A 423 5.43 -10.86 13.67
C THR A 423 5.89 -12.32 13.63
N ASP A 424 7.01 -12.63 14.30
CA ASP A 424 7.55 -13.99 14.37
C ASP A 424 6.71 -14.87 15.31
N LEU A 425 5.96 -15.83 14.75
CA LEU A 425 5.11 -16.80 15.46
C LEU A 425 5.86 -18.06 15.92
N GLY A 426 7.19 -18.06 15.90
CA GLY A 426 8.03 -19.19 16.25
C GLY A 426 8.00 -20.26 15.16
N SER A 427 7.67 -21.50 15.53
CA SER A 427 7.66 -22.63 14.59
C SER A 427 6.65 -22.49 13.44
N SER A 428 5.70 -21.56 13.54
CA SER A 428 4.72 -21.27 12.49
C SER A 428 5.22 -20.26 11.44
N GLY A 429 6.42 -19.70 11.61
CA GLY A 429 7.00 -18.71 10.69
C GLY A 429 6.67 -17.27 11.06
N VAL A 430 6.96 -16.34 10.13
CA VAL A 430 6.74 -14.90 10.35
C VAL A 430 5.47 -14.46 9.63
N LEU A 431 4.51 -13.92 10.39
CA LEU A 431 3.23 -13.43 9.88
C LEU A 431 3.36 -11.99 9.39
N LEU A 432 3.00 -11.75 8.13
CA LEU A 432 2.72 -10.44 7.55
C LEU A 432 1.23 -10.15 7.63
N VAL A 433 0.88 -8.99 8.17
CA VAL A 433 -0.52 -8.54 8.30
C VAL A 433 -0.76 -7.25 7.52
N GLY A 434 -1.73 -7.29 6.61
CA GLY A 434 -2.30 -6.13 5.91
C GLY A 434 -1.27 -5.22 5.22
N GLY A 435 -1.41 -3.91 5.47
CA GLY A 435 -0.66 -2.82 4.85
C GLY A 435 -1.48 -2.05 3.83
N ARG A 436 -0.84 -1.19 3.04
CA ARG A 436 -1.52 -0.42 2.00
C ARG A 436 -0.70 -0.17 0.74
N ALA A 437 -1.41 -0.04 -0.39
CA ALA A 437 -0.88 0.51 -1.64
C ALA A 437 -1.08 2.04 -1.73
N SER A 438 -2.13 2.59 -1.13
CA SER A 438 -2.36 4.03 -1.00
C SER A 438 -3.24 4.27 0.23
N PRO A 439 -3.34 5.50 0.77
CA PRO A 439 -4.22 5.75 1.92
C PRO A 439 -5.69 5.35 1.67
N SER A 440 -6.11 5.23 0.41
CA SER A 440 -7.44 4.75 -0.02
C SER A 440 -7.49 3.27 -0.40
N LYS A 441 -6.37 2.57 -0.42
CA LYS A 441 -6.27 1.16 -0.83
C LYS A 441 -5.48 0.36 0.22
N ALA A 442 -6.19 0.03 1.30
CA ALA A 442 -5.73 -0.87 2.35
C ALA A 442 -5.82 -2.34 1.91
N PHE A 443 -4.96 -3.18 2.48
CA PHE A 443 -4.87 -4.61 2.21
C PHE A 443 -5.46 -5.41 3.37
N ALA A 444 -6.22 -6.45 3.04
CA ALA A 444 -6.68 -7.46 3.99
C ALA A 444 -5.82 -8.72 3.94
N ASP A 445 -5.04 -8.93 2.87
CA ASP A 445 -4.29 -10.15 2.68
C ASP A 445 -3.15 -10.28 3.68
N CYS A 446 -3.02 -11.50 4.23
CA CYS A 446 -1.97 -11.87 5.16
C CYS A 446 -1.12 -13.00 4.59
N TRP A 447 0.14 -13.04 5.00
CA TRP A 447 1.11 -14.01 4.48
C TRP A 447 1.96 -14.59 5.62
N LEU A 448 2.39 -15.84 5.49
CA LEU A 448 3.34 -16.49 6.37
C LEU A 448 4.65 -16.70 5.61
N PHE A 449 5.75 -16.25 6.18
CA PHE A 449 7.09 -16.57 5.70
C PHE A 449 7.61 -17.83 6.41
N SER A 450 7.85 -18.88 5.63
CA SER A 450 8.45 -20.12 6.12
C SER A 450 9.96 -19.95 6.26
N GLN A 451 10.45 -20.07 7.49
CA GLN A 451 11.88 -20.03 7.83
C GLN A 451 12.66 -21.24 7.31
N VAL A 452 11.97 -22.33 6.95
CA VAL A 452 12.59 -23.57 6.45
C VAL A 452 12.80 -23.51 4.94
N SER A 453 11.79 -23.06 4.20
CA SER A 453 11.81 -23.00 2.73
C SER A 453 12.16 -21.62 2.18
N ASN A 454 12.30 -20.61 3.05
CA ASN A 454 12.51 -19.22 2.69
C ASN A 454 11.53 -18.74 1.60
N SER A 455 10.24 -19.01 1.84
CA SER A 455 9.15 -18.74 0.90
C SER A 455 7.95 -18.11 1.61
N TRP A 456 7.25 -17.24 0.89
CA TRP A 456 5.99 -16.63 1.33
C TRP A 456 4.79 -17.48 0.92
N GLU A 457 3.85 -17.65 1.83
CA GLU A 457 2.60 -18.37 1.62
C GLU A 457 1.41 -17.54 2.08
N LYS A 458 0.38 -17.43 1.25
CA LYS A 458 -0.83 -16.68 1.61
C LYS A 458 -1.57 -17.45 2.72
N THR A 459 -2.01 -16.74 3.77
CA THR A 459 -2.81 -17.31 4.87
C THR A 459 -4.20 -16.66 4.92
N PHE A 460 -4.91 -16.77 6.04
CA PHE A 460 -6.23 -16.18 6.25
C PHE A 460 -6.20 -14.66 6.11
N ASP A 461 -7.03 -14.12 5.21
CA ASP A 461 -7.21 -12.68 5.04
C ASP A 461 -7.92 -12.09 6.27
N LEU A 462 -7.55 -10.86 6.66
CA LEU A 462 -8.23 -10.12 7.71
C LEU A 462 -9.71 -9.93 7.35
N PRO A 463 -10.62 -9.92 8.35
CA PRO A 463 -12.03 -9.61 8.12
C PRO A 463 -12.25 -8.18 7.62
N VAL A 464 -11.28 -7.28 7.86
CA VAL A 464 -11.28 -5.89 7.39
C VAL A 464 -9.86 -5.54 6.96
N SER A 465 -9.69 -4.83 5.84
CA SER A 465 -8.38 -4.32 5.42
C SER A 465 -7.80 -3.36 6.45
N LEU A 466 -6.52 -3.49 6.79
CA LEU A 466 -5.86 -2.65 7.80
C LEU A 466 -4.48 -2.20 7.36
N PHE A 467 -4.13 -0.95 7.67
CA PHE A 467 -2.75 -0.45 7.64
C PHE A 467 -2.48 0.44 8.85
N ARG A 468 -1.20 0.59 9.24
CA ARG A 468 -0.81 1.23 10.50
C ARG A 468 -1.52 0.62 11.72
N HIS A 469 -1.85 -0.65 11.67
CA HIS A 469 -2.24 -1.41 12.86
C HIS A 469 -0.96 -1.86 13.59
N SER A 470 -1.13 -2.31 14.82
CA SER A 470 -0.02 -2.86 15.62
C SER A 470 -0.28 -4.33 15.85
N THR A 471 0.77 -5.15 15.77
CA THR A 471 0.67 -6.61 15.93
C THR A 471 1.72 -7.08 16.90
N VAL A 472 1.29 -7.86 17.88
CA VAL A 472 2.18 -8.50 18.86
C VAL A 472 1.98 -9.99 18.86
N ARG A 473 3.04 -10.74 19.15
CA ARG A 473 2.95 -12.16 19.44
C ARG A 473 2.47 -12.36 20.87
N LEU A 474 1.57 -13.32 21.07
CA LEU A 474 1.23 -13.79 22.40
C LEU A 474 2.33 -14.77 22.88
N PRO A 475 3.05 -14.49 23.99
CA PRO A 475 4.23 -15.22 24.41
C PRO A 475 4.01 -16.72 24.52
N ASN A 476 5.05 -17.52 24.22
CA ASN A 476 5.01 -18.98 24.30
C ASN A 476 3.89 -19.63 23.47
N SER A 477 3.40 -18.95 22.43
CA SER A 477 2.37 -19.45 21.52
C SER A 477 2.71 -19.10 20.06
N SER A 478 1.90 -19.61 19.12
CA SER A 478 1.90 -19.23 17.71
C SER A 478 0.74 -18.27 17.37
N LEU A 479 0.22 -17.55 18.36
CA LEU A 479 -0.88 -16.60 18.19
C LEU A 479 -0.34 -15.18 18.09
N ALA A 480 -1.05 -14.34 17.35
CA ALA A 480 -0.80 -12.90 17.29
C ALA A 480 -2.08 -12.12 17.62
N LEU A 481 -1.91 -10.93 18.17
CA LEU A 481 -3.00 -9.99 18.47
C LEU A 481 -2.78 -8.69 17.69
N VAL A 482 -3.81 -8.26 16.97
CA VAL A 482 -3.84 -7.03 16.18
C VAL A 482 -4.67 -5.96 16.89
N PHE A 483 -4.14 -4.74 16.95
CA PHE A 483 -4.77 -3.56 17.52
C PHE A 483 -4.98 -2.47 16.46
N GLY A 484 -6.21 -1.98 16.35
CA GLY A 484 -6.55 -0.75 15.64
C GLY A 484 -6.15 -0.74 14.17
N GLY A 485 -5.71 0.43 13.69
CA GLY A 485 -5.30 0.67 12.31
C GLY A 485 -6.40 1.28 11.44
N LYS A 486 -6.00 1.87 10.31
CA LYS A 486 -6.92 2.49 9.36
C LYS A 486 -7.48 1.45 8.39
N THR A 487 -8.78 1.51 8.17
CA THR A 487 -9.50 0.68 7.18
C THR A 487 -9.63 1.36 5.83
N GLY A 488 -9.41 2.69 5.80
CA GLY A 488 -9.46 3.53 4.61
C GLY A 488 -8.92 4.94 4.90
N PRO A 489 -9.37 5.96 4.14
CA PRO A 489 -8.88 7.32 4.27
C PRO A 489 -9.17 7.99 5.63
N SER A 490 -10.37 7.82 6.19
CA SER A 490 -10.80 8.48 7.43
C SER A 490 -11.19 7.52 8.55
N LYS A 491 -11.53 6.27 8.25
CA LYS A 491 -12.01 5.30 9.24
C LYS A 491 -10.89 4.55 9.96
N ILE A 492 -11.01 4.46 11.28
CA ILE A 492 -10.13 3.69 12.17
C ILE A 492 -10.91 2.46 12.67
N SER A 493 -10.27 1.29 12.66
CA SER A 493 -10.87 0.07 13.18
C SER A 493 -10.95 0.10 14.71
N PRO A 494 -12.12 -0.15 15.32
CA PRO A 494 -12.23 -0.35 16.76
C PRO A 494 -11.94 -1.82 17.17
N ASP A 495 -11.71 -2.70 16.21
CA ASP A 495 -11.66 -4.14 16.44
C ASP A 495 -10.28 -4.62 16.90
N TYR A 496 -10.30 -5.63 17.78
CA TYR A 496 -9.12 -6.36 18.24
C TYR A 496 -9.21 -7.81 17.75
N LEU A 497 -8.20 -8.28 17.03
CA LEU A 497 -8.25 -9.56 16.31
C LEU A 497 -7.11 -10.48 16.75
N VAL A 498 -7.44 -11.71 17.15
CA VAL A 498 -6.45 -12.76 17.41
C VAL A 498 -6.29 -13.62 16.16
N PHE A 499 -5.07 -13.75 15.67
CA PHE A 499 -4.72 -14.73 14.65
C PHE A 499 -4.45 -16.09 15.29
N HIS A 500 -5.11 -17.12 14.76
CA HIS A 500 -4.82 -18.51 15.07
C HIS A 500 -4.40 -19.26 13.79
N PRO A 501 -3.21 -19.90 13.73
CA PRO A 501 -2.69 -20.51 12.50
C PRO A 501 -3.62 -21.51 11.80
N VAL A 502 -4.52 -22.16 12.56
CA VAL A 502 -5.52 -23.11 12.03
C VAL A 502 -6.93 -22.52 11.88
N LYS A 503 -7.34 -21.58 12.76
CA LYS A 503 -8.73 -21.08 12.81
C LYS A 503 -8.90 -19.76 12.07
N GLY A 504 -7.81 -19.13 11.65
CA GLY A 504 -7.82 -17.79 11.06
C GLY A 504 -8.01 -16.69 12.12
N TRP A 505 -8.66 -15.61 11.71
CA TRP A 505 -8.86 -14.42 12.53
C TRP A 505 -10.11 -14.53 13.40
N LEU A 506 -9.93 -14.33 14.70
CA LEU A 506 -10.99 -14.35 15.71
C LEU A 506 -11.14 -12.96 16.31
N LYS A 507 -12.35 -12.39 16.26
CA LYS A 507 -12.65 -11.09 16.85
C LYS A 507 -12.80 -11.22 18.37
N CYS A 508 -12.16 -10.33 19.11
CA CYS A 508 -12.27 -10.30 20.56
C CYS A 508 -13.54 -9.59 21.01
N THR A 509 -14.20 -10.13 22.03
CA THR A 509 -15.18 -9.38 22.82
C THR A 509 -14.45 -8.43 23.78
N VAL A 510 -14.88 -7.18 23.87
CA VAL A 510 -14.19 -6.14 24.66
C VAL A 510 -14.90 -5.92 25.99
N SER A 511 -14.13 -5.83 27.08
CA SER A 511 -14.63 -5.53 28.42
C SER A 511 -13.72 -4.56 29.18
N GLY A 512 -14.22 -3.99 30.28
CA GLY A 512 -13.48 -2.98 31.04
C GLY A 512 -13.57 -1.60 30.39
N PHE A 513 -12.45 -0.87 30.35
CA PHE A 513 -12.37 0.37 29.59
C PHE A 513 -12.40 0.07 28.09
N VAL A 514 -12.96 0.99 27.30
CA VAL A 514 -12.92 0.90 25.83
C VAL A 514 -11.98 1.99 25.34
N PRO A 515 -10.75 1.65 24.91
CA PRO A 515 -9.84 2.62 24.32
C PRO A 515 -10.44 3.27 23.07
N ASP A 516 -10.16 4.56 22.87
CA ASP A 516 -10.46 5.23 21.61
C ASP A 516 -9.79 4.49 20.45
N PRO A 517 -10.45 4.31 19.30
CA PRO A 517 -9.81 3.74 18.11
C PRO A 517 -8.60 4.58 17.69
N VAL A 518 -7.46 3.90 17.51
CA VAL A 518 -6.20 4.53 17.10
C VAL A 518 -5.53 3.78 15.95
N PHE A 519 -4.69 4.49 15.20
CA PHE A 519 -3.74 3.89 14.27
C PHE A 519 -2.30 4.36 14.55
N GLY A 520 -1.33 3.51 14.23
CA GLY A 520 0.10 3.74 14.49
C GLY A 520 0.45 3.76 15.98
N SER A 521 -0.31 3.03 16.80
CA SER A 521 -0.05 2.85 18.23
C SER A 521 1.12 1.91 18.48
N SER A 522 1.65 1.91 19.70
CA SER A 522 2.61 0.92 20.18
C SER A 522 1.89 -0.09 21.06
N ALA A 523 2.03 -1.36 20.71
CA ALA A 523 1.51 -2.48 21.50
C ALA A 523 2.70 -3.29 22.03
N ILE A 524 2.69 -3.55 23.33
CA ILE A 524 3.77 -4.19 24.07
C ILE A 524 3.20 -5.39 24.79
N THR A 525 3.92 -6.52 24.81
CA THR A 525 3.47 -7.70 25.55
C THR A 525 4.33 -7.92 26.78
N SER A 526 3.71 -8.27 27.91
CA SER A 526 4.44 -8.63 29.12
C SER A 526 4.92 -10.08 29.05
N VAL A 527 6.13 -10.32 29.54
CA VAL A 527 6.74 -11.66 29.64
C VAL A 527 6.42 -12.34 30.96
N ASP A 528 5.74 -11.66 31.89
CA ASP A 528 5.29 -12.24 33.14
C ASP A 528 4.36 -13.43 32.84
N VAL A 529 4.69 -14.60 33.38
CA VAL A 529 3.90 -15.82 33.15
C VAL A 529 2.49 -15.60 33.65
N ALA A 530 1.52 -15.66 32.74
CA ALA A 530 0.12 -15.54 33.10
C ALA A 530 -0.25 -16.56 34.19
N SER A 531 -0.96 -16.10 35.21
CA SER A 531 -1.45 -16.94 36.30
C SER A 531 -2.36 -18.08 35.83
N LYS A 532 -2.86 -18.01 34.59
CA LYS A 532 -3.76 -18.98 33.96
C LYS A 532 -3.31 -19.29 32.52
N PRO A 533 -3.29 -20.57 32.10
CA PRO A 533 -3.05 -20.95 30.72
C PRO A 533 -4.06 -20.31 29.76
N GLY A 534 -3.59 -19.78 28.63
CA GLY A 534 -4.45 -19.15 27.62
C GLY A 534 -4.84 -17.70 27.90
N THR A 535 -4.27 -17.09 28.94
CA THR A 535 -4.39 -15.65 29.21
C THR A 535 -3.06 -14.95 28.91
N PHE A 536 -3.10 -13.75 28.34
CA PHE A 536 -1.91 -12.93 28.06
C PHE A 536 -2.17 -11.48 28.43
N GLN A 537 -1.12 -10.71 28.69
CA GLN A 537 -1.25 -9.32 29.11
C GLN A 537 -0.19 -8.42 28.50
N GLY A 538 -0.45 -7.11 28.46
CA GLY A 538 0.51 -6.13 27.96
C GLY A 538 0.00 -4.70 28.04
N LEU A 539 0.63 -3.81 27.28
CA LEU A 539 0.32 -2.37 27.23
C LEU A 539 -0.04 -1.95 25.80
N LEU A 540 -1.02 -1.06 25.67
CA LEU A 540 -1.37 -0.34 24.45
C LEU A 540 -1.23 1.15 24.71
N CYS A 541 -0.49 1.87 23.87
CA CYS A 541 -0.24 3.30 24.03
C CYS A 541 -0.01 4.01 22.69
N GLY A 542 -0.12 5.35 22.70
CA GLY A 542 0.15 6.18 21.54
C GLY A 542 -0.82 5.95 20.38
N GLY A 543 -0.38 6.32 19.18
CA GLY A 543 -1.22 6.30 17.98
C GLY A 543 -2.08 7.56 17.83
N ILE A 544 -2.63 7.78 16.64
CA ILE A 544 -3.51 8.93 16.34
C ILE A 544 -4.97 8.48 16.39
N LYS A 545 -5.79 9.28 17.08
CA LYS A 545 -7.24 9.08 17.22
C LYS A 545 -8.00 9.72 16.05
N GLU A 546 -9.31 9.49 15.99
CA GLU A 546 -10.19 10.06 14.97
C GLU A 546 -10.24 11.61 14.97
N ASP A 547 -9.98 12.24 16.13
CA ASP A 547 -9.88 13.70 16.26
C ASP A 547 -8.56 14.30 15.72
N GLY A 548 -7.70 13.46 15.14
CA GLY A 548 -6.41 13.86 14.58
C GLY A 548 -5.32 14.18 15.61
N LYS A 549 -5.53 13.85 16.89
CA LYS A 549 -4.53 14.02 17.95
C LYS A 549 -3.82 12.69 18.27
N ILE A 550 -2.55 12.76 18.68
CA ILE A 550 -1.86 11.60 19.25
C ILE A 550 -2.49 11.31 20.62
N SER A 551 -2.87 10.04 20.85
CA SER A 551 -3.43 9.56 22.10
C SER A 551 -2.48 9.85 23.26
N ASN A 552 -3.02 10.48 24.30
CA ASN A 552 -2.33 10.80 25.53
C ASN A 552 -2.87 9.95 26.69
N ASN A 553 -3.05 8.65 26.44
CA ASN A 553 -3.45 7.64 27.40
C ASN A 553 -2.71 6.33 27.11
N ALA A 554 -2.60 5.47 28.13
CA ALA A 554 -2.15 4.10 27.96
C ALA A 554 -3.07 3.12 28.71
N TYR A 555 -3.19 1.92 28.17
CA TYR A 555 -4.09 0.89 28.68
C TYR A 555 -3.35 -0.43 28.86
N MET A 556 -3.45 -1.00 30.04
CA MET A 556 -3.07 -2.39 30.27
C MET A 556 -4.17 -3.28 29.69
N TRP A 557 -3.80 -4.20 28.82
CA TRP A 557 -4.71 -5.17 28.23
C TRP A 557 -4.47 -6.56 28.78
N THR A 558 -5.54 -7.36 28.87
CA THR A 558 -5.50 -8.78 29.19
C THR A 558 -6.41 -9.52 28.22
N VAL A 559 -5.87 -10.46 27.45
CA VAL A 559 -6.63 -11.26 26.48
C VAL A 559 -6.73 -12.71 26.96
N ASP A 560 -7.93 -13.27 26.95
CA ASP A 560 -8.22 -14.67 27.23
C ASP A 560 -8.64 -15.36 25.92
N VAL A 561 -7.90 -16.40 25.54
CA VAL A 561 -8.13 -17.22 24.34
C VAL A 561 -8.50 -18.67 24.67
N SER A 562 -8.78 -18.98 25.93
CA SER A 562 -9.12 -20.34 26.39
C SER A 562 -10.55 -20.77 26.00
N GLY A 563 -11.44 -19.80 25.76
CA GLY A 563 -12.84 -20.03 25.36
C GLY A 563 -13.05 -20.29 23.87
N THR A 564 -14.32 -20.43 23.47
CA THR A 564 -14.71 -20.55 22.05
C THR A 564 -14.49 -19.26 21.27
N GLU A 565 -14.68 -18.12 21.92
CA GLU A 565 -14.41 -16.77 21.40
C GLU A 565 -13.39 -16.08 22.32
N PRO A 566 -12.39 -15.38 21.77
CA PRO A 566 -11.44 -14.64 22.60
C PRO A 566 -12.11 -13.40 23.22
N SER A 567 -11.62 -13.00 24.39
CA SER A 567 -12.06 -11.77 25.07
C SER A 567 -10.85 -10.94 25.47
N ILE A 568 -10.96 -9.62 25.36
CA ILE A 568 -9.95 -8.66 25.76
C ILE A 568 -10.52 -7.69 26.79
N HIS A 569 -9.77 -7.49 27.87
CA HIS A 569 -10.10 -6.60 28.97
C HIS A 569 -9.07 -5.48 29.06
N PHE A 570 -9.51 -4.22 29.15
CA PHE A 570 -8.61 -3.08 29.34
C PHE A 570 -8.79 -2.41 30.70
N THR A 571 -7.66 -2.00 31.28
CA THR A 571 -7.59 -1.13 32.46
C THR A 571 -6.71 0.08 32.14
N SER A 572 -7.11 1.27 32.62
CA SER A 572 -6.34 2.49 32.40
C SER A 572 -5.08 2.51 33.27
N VAL A 573 -3.97 3.03 32.75
CA VAL A 573 -2.75 3.29 33.53
C VAL A 573 -2.96 4.56 34.36
N THR A 574 -3.02 4.40 35.68
CA THR A 574 -3.41 5.49 36.61
C THR A 574 -2.36 6.59 36.79
N ASP A 575 -1.08 6.30 36.58
CA ASP A 575 0.04 7.24 36.70
C ASP A 575 0.65 7.59 35.34
N PHE A 576 -0.18 7.58 34.29
CA PHE A 576 0.23 7.80 32.90
C PHE A 576 1.05 9.07 32.68
N ASP A 577 0.74 10.18 33.37
CA ASP A 577 1.44 11.46 33.19
C ASP A 577 2.96 11.33 33.36
N LYS A 578 3.44 10.44 34.25
CA LYS A 578 4.89 10.17 34.44
C LYS A 578 5.57 9.53 33.23
N HIS A 579 4.77 8.90 32.37
CA HIS A 579 5.22 8.09 31.24
C HIS A 579 4.84 8.71 29.88
N ALA A 580 3.99 9.75 29.87
CA ALA A 580 3.44 10.37 28.67
C ALA A 580 4.51 10.82 27.66
N TRP A 581 5.65 11.32 28.13
CA TRP A 581 6.77 11.74 27.27
C TRP A 581 7.30 10.60 26.36
N ALA A 582 7.21 9.35 26.83
CA ALA A 582 7.65 8.16 26.10
C ALA A 582 6.53 7.44 25.36
N LEU A 583 5.31 7.49 25.89
CA LEU A 583 4.18 6.66 25.45
C LEU A 583 3.21 7.39 24.52
N SER A 584 3.20 8.73 24.51
CA SER A 584 2.38 9.55 23.61
C SER A 584 3.07 9.76 22.25
N VAL A 585 3.35 8.64 21.59
CA VAL A 585 4.12 8.59 20.33
C VAL A 585 3.32 7.93 19.20
N PHE A 586 3.65 8.31 17.97
CA PHE A 586 3.07 7.77 16.75
C PHE A 586 4.18 7.32 15.79
N GLY A 587 4.01 6.12 15.24
CA GLY A 587 4.94 5.56 14.25
C GLY A 587 6.28 5.04 14.83
N ALA A 588 6.43 5.03 16.15
CA ALA A 588 7.57 4.41 16.82
C ALA A 588 7.58 2.89 16.59
N GLN A 589 8.78 2.30 16.48
CA GLN A 589 8.94 0.84 16.42
C GLN A 589 9.11 0.28 17.83
N SER A 590 8.32 -0.74 18.18
CA SER A 590 8.44 -1.46 19.45
C SER A 590 9.21 -2.75 19.26
N VAL A 591 10.33 -2.91 19.98
CA VAL A 591 11.22 -4.07 19.87
C VAL A 591 11.56 -4.62 21.25
N ASP A 592 11.41 -5.92 21.44
CA ASP A 592 11.70 -6.58 22.71
C ASP A 592 13.18 -7.01 22.80
N ILE A 593 13.80 -6.73 23.95
CA ILE A 593 15.15 -7.16 24.36
C ILE A 593 15.04 -7.78 25.76
N GLY A 594 14.87 -9.10 25.82
CA GLY A 594 14.63 -9.80 27.07
C GLY A 594 13.33 -9.31 27.75
N PRO A 595 13.35 -8.85 29.01
CA PRO A 595 12.16 -8.34 29.71
C PRO A 595 11.83 -6.88 29.37
N LEU A 596 12.64 -6.22 28.53
CA LEU A 596 12.51 -4.80 28.20
C LEU A 596 11.97 -4.62 26.79
N THR A 597 11.03 -3.70 26.60
CA THR A 597 10.59 -3.26 25.28
C THR A 597 11.16 -1.88 25.00
N VAL A 598 11.79 -1.70 23.84
CA VAL A 598 12.36 -0.43 23.41
C VAL A 598 11.47 0.20 22.33
N LEU A 599 11.01 1.42 22.58
CA LEU A 599 10.30 2.27 21.63
C LEU A 599 11.32 3.15 20.91
N CYS A 600 11.46 2.93 19.61
CA CYS A 600 12.47 3.58 18.78
C CYS A 600 11.81 4.54 17.77
N GLY A 601 12.16 5.82 17.84
CA GLY A 601 11.78 6.83 16.87
C GLY A 601 10.33 7.27 16.93
N GLY A 602 9.73 7.47 15.76
CA GLY A 602 8.40 8.06 15.61
C GLY A 602 8.36 9.56 15.98
N VAL A 603 7.15 10.10 16.08
CA VAL A 603 6.89 11.50 16.49
C VAL A 603 5.94 11.53 17.68
N GLY A 604 6.07 12.50 18.58
CA GLY A 604 5.29 12.51 19.82
C GLY A 604 4.65 13.83 20.19
N GLN A 605 3.78 13.77 21.21
CA GLN A 605 3.25 14.95 21.89
C GLN A 605 4.35 15.72 22.61
N ASP A 606 5.39 15.03 23.05
CA ASP A 606 6.59 15.66 23.59
C ASP A 606 7.46 16.24 22.46
N PRO A 607 7.90 17.52 22.54
CA PRO A 607 8.77 18.14 21.53
C PRO A 607 10.12 17.43 21.30
N SER A 608 10.59 16.59 22.23
CA SER A 608 11.81 15.77 22.06
C SER A 608 11.61 14.58 21.12
N SER A 609 10.37 14.14 20.92
CA SER A 609 10.05 12.99 20.06
C SER A 609 9.89 13.43 18.60
N GLN A 610 11.02 13.57 17.89
CA GLN A 610 11.08 13.98 16.49
C GLN A 610 11.93 13.03 15.63
N GLY A 611 11.73 11.73 15.81
CA GLY A 611 12.33 10.69 14.98
C GLY A 611 13.69 10.17 15.45
N GLN A 612 14.27 10.71 16.53
CA GLN A 612 15.58 10.27 17.04
C GLN A 612 15.54 9.79 18.51
N SER A 613 14.35 9.78 19.12
CA SER A 613 14.16 9.37 20.51
C SER A 613 14.20 7.84 20.67
N ILE A 614 14.72 7.38 21.81
CA ILE A 614 14.70 5.98 22.23
C ILE A 614 14.22 5.95 23.68
N ALA A 615 13.10 5.27 23.92
CA ALA A 615 12.56 5.06 25.25
C ALA A 615 12.48 3.58 25.55
N CYS A 616 12.72 3.21 26.79
CA CYS A 616 12.62 1.84 27.25
C CYS A 616 11.44 1.69 28.19
N VAL A 617 10.70 0.60 28.04
CA VAL A 617 9.47 0.29 28.76
C VAL A 617 9.61 -1.08 29.38
N SER A 618 9.40 -1.18 30.69
CA SER A 618 9.38 -2.45 31.42
C SER A 618 8.04 -2.61 32.13
N LEU A 619 7.48 -3.83 31.99
CA LEU A 619 6.22 -4.27 32.57
C LEU A 619 6.50 -5.49 33.45
N SER A 620 6.79 -5.27 34.72
CA SER A 620 7.12 -6.34 35.68
C SER A 620 6.26 -6.25 36.93
N GLY A 621 5.63 -7.37 37.32
CA GLY A 621 4.78 -7.44 38.50
C GLY A 621 3.55 -6.53 38.41
N GLY A 622 3.08 -6.26 37.18
CA GLY A 622 1.98 -5.32 36.91
C GLY A 622 2.35 -3.84 37.05
N ARG A 623 3.63 -3.51 37.27
CA ARG A 623 4.11 -2.13 37.36
C ARG A 623 4.74 -1.69 36.03
N LEU A 624 4.32 -0.53 35.55
CA LEU A 624 4.92 0.16 34.41
C LEU A 624 6.11 1.01 34.87
N THR A 625 7.22 0.92 34.14
CA THR A 625 8.38 1.80 34.30
C THR A 625 8.90 2.23 32.93
N THR A 626 9.30 3.50 32.82
CA THR A 626 9.89 4.05 31.60
C THR A 626 11.18 4.78 31.91
N PHE A 627 12.15 4.69 31.01
CA PHE A 627 13.42 5.41 31.11
C PHE A 627 13.92 5.79 29.72
N ALA A 628 14.64 6.92 29.63
CA ALA A 628 15.20 7.40 28.36
C ALA A 628 16.54 6.73 28.09
N ALA A 629 16.74 6.25 26.86
CA ALA A 629 18.03 5.77 26.41
C ALA A 629 18.78 6.92 25.71
N ILE A 630 19.83 7.41 26.35
CA ILE A 630 20.72 8.43 25.77
C ILE A 630 21.89 7.73 25.08
N LEU A 631 22.10 8.11 23.83
CA LEU A 631 23.18 7.60 23.00
C LEU A 631 24.51 8.21 23.43
N SER A 632 25.57 7.39 23.50
CA SER A 632 26.89 7.84 23.96
C SER A 632 27.49 8.95 23.09
N ASP A 633 28.33 9.81 23.69
CA ASP A 633 28.98 10.98 23.04
C ASP A 633 29.89 10.64 21.83
N LYS A 634 30.13 9.35 21.55
CA LYS A 634 30.97 8.87 20.44
C LYS A 634 30.24 8.78 19.09
N VAL A 635 28.92 9.00 19.07
CA VAL A 635 28.12 8.88 17.86
C VAL A 635 28.14 10.20 17.08
N GLU A 636 28.77 10.20 15.90
CA GLU A 636 28.82 11.39 15.02
C GLU A 636 27.46 11.72 14.39
N GLU A 637 26.61 10.72 14.10
CA GLU A 637 25.27 10.89 13.53
C GLU A 637 24.23 9.99 14.24
N LEU A 638 23.10 10.56 14.65
CA LEU A 638 22.01 9.83 15.31
C LEU A 638 21.02 9.24 14.28
N PRO A 639 20.49 8.01 14.49
CA PRO A 639 19.57 7.38 13.57
C PRO A 639 18.27 8.16 13.44
N PHE A 640 17.81 8.37 12.20
CA PHE A 640 16.52 9.00 11.92
C PHE A 640 15.43 7.96 11.68
N MET A 641 14.77 7.61 12.77
CA MET A 641 13.82 6.50 12.90
C MET A 641 12.37 6.90 12.57
N VAL A 642 12.18 7.60 11.46
CA VAL A 642 10.85 7.78 10.84
C VAL A 642 10.72 6.82 9.68
N GLY A 643 9.88 5.80 9.85
CA GLY A 643 9.76 4.69 8.91
C GLY A 643 11.05 3.85 8.81
N SER A 644 11.89 3.82 9.85
CA SER A 644 13.00 2.87 9.92
C SER A 644 12.49 1.47 10.27
N SER A 645 13.33 0.48 10.03
CA SER A 645 13.12 -0.89 10.51
C SER A 645 14.07 -1.14 11.67
N VAL A 646 13.54 -1.59 12.80
CA VAL A 646 14.31 -1.88 14.01
C VAL A 646 14.06 -3.31 14.45
N ILE A 647 15.13 -4.05 14.76
CA ILE A 647 15.04 -5.43 15.23
C ILE A 647 16.07 -5.69 16.33
N SER A 648 15.78 -6.63 17.22
CA SER A 648 16.74 -7.11 18.21
C SER A 648 17.51 -8.33 17.70
N LEU A 649 18.82 -8.32 17.95
CA LEU A 649 19.75 -9.42 17.76
C LEU A 649 20.49 -9.63 19.07
N ASN A 650 20.12 -10.68 19.81
CA ASN A 650 20.57 -10.90 21.18
C ASN A 650 20.25 -9.68 22.07
N SER A 651 21.26 -9.09 22.72
CA SER A 651 21.15 -7.89 23.56
C SER A 651 21.39 -6.58 22.80
N SER A 652 21.40 -6.61 21.46
CA SER A 652 21.64 -5.42 20.63
C SER A 652 20.46 -5.11 19.72
N LEU A 653 20.22 -3.83 19.45
CA LEU A 653 19.30 -3.37 18.40
C LEU A 653 20.06 -3.11 17.11
N VAL A 654 19.41 -3.38 15.99
CA VAL A 654 19.85 -2.96 14.65
C VAL A 654 18.79 -2.06 14.05
N VAL A 655 19.19 -0.88 13.59
CA VAL A 655 18.33 0.10 12.92
C VAL A 655 18.79 0.24 11.47
N VAL A 656 17.86 0.06 10.54
CA VAL A 656 18.12 0.21 9.09
C VAL A 656 17.03 1.03 8.41
N GLY A 657 17.45 1.83 7.42
CA GLY A 657 16.57 2.70 6.65
C GLY A 657 15.91 3.79 7.49
N GLY A 658 14.89 4.42 6.91
CA GLY A 658 14.23 5.59 7.48
C GLY A 658 14.41 6.82 6.60
N GLY A 659 13.54 7.81 6.79
CA GLY A 659 13.60 9.05 6.02
C GLY A 659 12.30 9.83 5.96
N ALA A 660 12.44 11.08 5.56
CA ALA A 660 11.37 12.06 5.47
C ALA A 660 11.48 12.86 4.16
N THR A 661 10.36 13.20 3.55
CA THR A 661 10.25 14.12 2.42
C THR A 661 10.41 15.58 2.84
N CYS A 662 10.45 15.84 4.15
CA CYS A 662 10.71 17.12 4.78
C CYS A 662 9.85 18.23 4.15
N PHE A 663 8.53 17.98 4.10
CA PHE A 663 7.55 18.92 3.56
C PHE A 663 7.88 19.38 2.11
N SER A 664 8.31 18.43 1.27
CA SER A 664 8.73 18.66 -0.13
C SER A 664 9.92 19.61 -0.34
N MET A 665 10.66 19.96 0.73
CA MET A 665 11.88 20.77 0.62
C MET A 665 13.08 19.94 0.12
N GLY A 666 12.99 18.63 0.26
CA GLY A 666 13.96 17.64 -0.18
C GLY A 666 13.76 16.36 0.62
N THR A 667 14.07 15.19 0.07
CA THR A 667 13.94 13.95 0.82
C THR A 667 15.24 13.62 1.56
N PHE A 668 15.18 13.60 2.88
CA PHE A 668 16.20 12.99 3.72
C PHE A 668 16.03 11.47 3.72
N TRP A 669 17.12 10.76 3.48
CA TRP A 669 17.18 9.31 3.55
C TRP A 669 18.27 8.94 4.54
N ASP A 670 17.92 8.17 5.56
CA ASP A 670 18.93 7.56 6.41
C ASP A 670 19.43 6.30 5.71
N THR A 671 20.68 6.36 5.24
CA THR A 671 21.32 5.23 4.58
C THR A 671 22.21 4.44 5.51
N ASN A 672 22.49 4.94 6.72
CA ASN A 672 23.38 4.26 7.64
C ASN A 672 22.69 3.05 8.29
N VAL A 673 23.50 2.06 8.66
CA VAL A 673 23.10 0.95 9.53
C VAL A 673 23.64 1.24 10.93
N TYR A 674 22.77 1.21 11.93
CA TYR A 674 23.16 1.45 13.32
C TYR A 674 23.00 0.19 14.15
N THR A 675 23.91 0.01 15.10
CA THR A 675 23.81 -1.02 16.13
C THR A 675 23.84 -0.36 17.49
N ALA A 676 23.03 -0.83 18.45
CA ALA A 676 23.00 -0.31 19.81
C ALA A 676 23.02 -1.43 20.84
N ASP A 677 23.95 -1.37 21.79
CA ASP A 677 24.13 -2.41 22.80
C ASP A 677 23.39 -2.09 24.11
N PHE A 678 22.45 -2.97 24.47
CA PHE A 678 21.64 -2.89 25.68
C PHE A 678 22.07 -3.88 26.78
N THR A 679 23.21 -4.56 26.62
CA THR A 679 23.69 -5.57 27.59
C THR A 679 23.78 -5.03 29.02
N ASN A 680 24.21 -3.78 29.20
CA ASN A 680 24.36 -3.14 30.51
C ASN A 680 23.12 -2.37 31.00
N VAL A 681 22.01 -2.43 30.27
CA VAL A 681 20.78 -1.67 30.54
C VAL A 681 19.72 -2.53 31.24
N VAL A 682 19.74 -3.85 31.04
CA VAL A 682 18.76 -4.78 31.63
C VAL A 682 19.05 -4.95 33.14
N PRO A 683 18.18 -4.51 34.06
CA PRO A 683 18.35 -4.75 35.48
C PRO A 683 17.97 -6.21 35.80
N ASP A 684 18.86 -6.98 36.43
CA ASP A 684 18.61 -8.27 37.09
C ASP A 684 18.08 -9.46 36.24
N ALA A 685 18.79 -9.84 35.18
CA ALA A 685 18.83 -11.25 34.76
C ALA A 685 20.01 -11.96 35.45
N SER A 686 19.80 -12.40 36.69
CA SER A 686 20.77 -13.19 37.45
C SER A 686 20.95 -14.58 36.82
N GLY A 687 21.96 -14.72 35.96
CA GLY A 687 22.49 -15.98 35.46
C GLY A 687 23.94 -15.82 34.99
N PRO A 688 24.89 -16.69 35.36
CA PRO A 688 26.29 -16.52 35.02
C PRO A 688 26.56 -17.00 33.60
N GLN A 689 26.33 -16.15 32.60
CA GLN A 689 27.07 -16.21 31.34
C GLN A 689 27.34 -14.77 30.87
N SER A 690 28.49 -14.22 31.29
CA SER A 690 29.15 -13.18 30.50
C SER A 690 29.65 -13.83 29.20
N THR A 691 28.75 -14.11 28.27
CA THR A 691 29.16 -14.34 26.89
C THR A 691 29.69 -13.02 26.38
N ILE A 692 31.01 -12.94 26.23
CA ILE A 692 31.68 -11.86 25.50
C ILE A 692 30.99 -11.79 24.13
N CYS A 693 30.08 -10.83 23.97
CA CYS A 693 29.36 -10.66 22.72
C CYS A 693 30.37 -10.11 21.74
N LYS A 694 30.82 -10.93 20.79
CA LYS A 694 31.64 -10.43 19.66
C LYS A 694 30.84 -9.31 18.98
N PRO A 695 31.48 -8.20 18.57
CA PRO A 695 30.80 -7.14 17.86
C PRO A 695 30.07 -7.71 16.64
N LEU A 696 28.80 -7.33 16.48
CA LEU A 696 27.97 -7.75 15.36
C LEU A 696 28.65 -7.33 14.04
N SER A 697 28.83 -8.29 13.14
CA SER A 697 29.36 -8.04 11.80
C SER A 697 28.21 -8.07 10.81
N LEU A 698 27.83 -6.89 10.30
CA LEU A 698 26.77 -6.77 9.29
C LEU A 698 27.35 -6.52 7.91
N GLY A 699 26.85 -7.25 6.90
CA GLY A 699 27.19 -7.04 5.49
C GLY A 699 25.94 -7.11 4.61
N TYR A 700 25.72 -6.10 3.77
CA TYR A 700 24.60 -6.06 2.84
C TYR A 700 24.85 -6.97 1.63
N ALA A 701 23.79 -7.64 1.18
CA ALA A 701 23.72 -8.46 -0.04
C ALA A 701 22.57 -7.97 -0.95
N ASP A 702 22.52 -8.45 -2.18
CA ASP A 702 21.53 -8.03 -3.19
C ASP A 702 20.07 -8.07 -2.68
N SER A 703 19.24 -7.14 -3.19
CA SER A 703 17.82 -7.06 -2.83
C SER A 703 16.93 -7.92 -3.75
N PRO A 704 16.53 -9.15 -3.36
CA PRO A 704 15.62 -9.95 -4.17
C PRO A 704 14.26 -9.26 -4.33
N LYS A 705 13.71 -9.31 -5.55
CA LYS A 705 12.35 -8.84 -5.86
C LYS A 705 11.35 -9.99 -5.77
N LEU A 706 10.15 -9.66 -5.33
CA LEU A 706 9.01 -10.57 -5.23
C LEU A 706 8.00 -10.30 -6.34
N THR A 707 7.47 -11.37 -6.93
CA THR A 707 6.37 -11.34 -7.87
C THR A 707 5.08 -11.71 -7.14
N TYR A 708 4.08 -10.83 -7.22
CA TYR A 708 2.77 -11.10 -6.64
C TYR A 708 2.00 -12.10 -7.51
N PRO A 709 1.43 -13.17 -6.94
CA PRO A 709 0.61 -14.09 -7.72
C PRO A 709 -0.69 -13.40 -8.12
N SER A 710 -0.90 -13.21 -9.44
CA SER A 710 -2.19 -12.77 -9.98
C SER A 710 -3.27 -13.76 -9.55
N THR A 711 -4.31 -13.27 -8.88
CA THR A 711 -5.35 -14.06 -8.21
C THR A 711 -5.93 -15.15 -9.11
N ASP A 712 -5.46 -16.38 -8.89
CA ASP A 712 -6.34 -17.51 -8.76
C ASP A 712 -5.70 -18.50 -7.78
N ARG A 713 -6.42 -18.74 -6.68
CA ARG A 713 -6.32 -19.87 -5.75
C ARG A 713 -5.58 -19.71 -4.40
N LEU A 714 -6.41 -19.69 -3.34
CA LEU A 714 -6.20 -20.55 -2.17
C LEU A 714 -6.25 -22.02 -2.62
N VAL A 715 -5.33 -22.86 -2.12
CA VAL A 715 -5.60 -24.12 -1.39
C VAL A 715 -4.29 -24.97 -1.33
N THR A 716 -4.09 -25.59 -0.15
CA THR A 716 -3.21 -26.70 0.25
C THR A 716 -1.93 -27.03 -0.54
N GLN A 717 -0.80 -27.04 0.17
CA GLN A 717 0.46 -27.69 -0.20
C GLN A 717 0.30 -29.22 -0.41
N GLY A 718 -0.26 -29.63 -1.54
CA GLY A 718 -0.32 -31.03 -1.96
C GLY A 718 -0.19 -31.15 -3.47
N LYS A 719 0.44 -32.25 -3.93
CA LYS A 719 0.22 -32.72 -5.31
C LYS A 719 -1.27 -33.00 -5.49
N ALA A 720 -1.76 -32.91 -6.73
CA ALA A 720 -3.13 -33.30 -7.03
C ALA A 720 -3.34 -34.77 -6.60
N THR A 721 -4.37 -35.04 -5.78
CA THR A 721 -4.66 -36.43 -5.38
C THR A 721 -5.37 -37.11 -6.53
N VAL A 722 -4.66 -38.01 -7.22
CA VAL A 722 -5.19 -38.75 -8.37
C VAL A 722 -6.10 -39.87 -7.87
N THR A 723 -7.37 -39.84 -8.30
CA THR A 723 -8.36 -40.87 -7.98
C THR A 723 -8.40 -41.92 -9.07
N THR A 724 -8.21 -43.19 -8.74
CA THR A 724 -8.35 -44.27 -9.73
C THR A 724 -9.82 -44.41 -10.15
N ILE A 725 -10.07 -44.48 -11.46
CA ILE A 725 -11.41 -44.71 -12.01
C ILE A 725 -11.87 -46.12 -11.64
N PRO A 726 -13.08 -46.28 -11.06
CA PRO A 726 -13.58 -47.57 -10.64
C PRO A 726 -13.85 -48.48 -11.85
N ARG A 727 -13.57 -49.78 -11.65
CA ARG A 727 -13.83 -50.83 -12.64
C ARG A 727 -15.10 -51.59 -12.25
N VAL A 728 -16.01 -51.81 -13.19
CA VAL A 728 -17.33 -52.40 -12.97
C VAL A 728 -17.65 -53.43 -14.05
N GLN A 729 -18.53 -54.38 -13.72
CA GLN A 729 -19.14 -55.28 -14.69
C GLN A 729 -20.63 -54.96 -14.78
N LEU A 730 -21.14 -54.76 -16.00
CA LEU A 730 -22.56 -54.54 -16.22
C LEU A 730 -23.30 -55.88 -16.17
N LYS A 731 -24.44 -55.90 -15.46
CA LYS A 731 -25.40 -56.99 -15.51
C LYS A 731 -26.49 -56.64 -16.53
N LEU A 732 -27.04 -57.65 -17.18
CA LEU A 732 -28.11 -57.50 -18.17
C LEU A 732 -29.29 -56.69 -17.57
N GLY A 733 -29.58 -55.51 -18.14
CA GLY A 733 -30.89 -54.86 -18.05
C GLY A 733 -31.14 -53.73 -17.03
N THR A 734 -30.16 -53.15 -16.31
CA THR A 734 -30.49 -51.99 -15.43
C THR A 734 -29.36 -51.03 -15.01
N ASN A 735 -28.14 -51.13 -15.56
CA ASN A 735 -26.99 -50.41 -15.00
C ASN A 735 -26.51 -49.18 -15.80
N MET A 736 -26.80 -49.04 -17.10
CA MET A 736 -26.18 -48.00 -17.92
C MET A 736 -26.78 -46.59 -17.68
N GLU A 737 -28.11 -46.49 -17.58
CA GLU A 737 -28.81 -45.22 -17.34
C GLU A 737 -28.41 -44.61 -15.99
N LYS A 738 -28.19 -45.47 -14.98
CA LYS A 738 -27.73 -45.05 -13.67
C LYS A 738 -26.32 -44.45 -13.73
N LEU A 739 -25.40 -45.06 -14.48
CA LEU A 739 -24.05 -44.54 -14.67
C LEU A 739 -24.07 -43.17 -15.37
N ILE A 740 -24.96 -42.99 -16.35
CA ILE A 740 -25.14 -41.71 -17.05
C ILE A 740 -25.68 -40.63 -16.08
N GLN A 741 -26.64 -40.97 -15.24
CA GLN A 741 -27.17 -40.06 -14.21
C GLN A 741 -26.14 -39.69 -13.15
N GLU A 742 -25.26 -40.62 -12.76
CA GLU A 742 -24.18 -40.38 -11.80
C GLU A 742 -23.11 -39.42 -12.34
N ARG A 743 -23.00 -39.26 -13.67
CA ARG A 743 -22.08 -38.34 -14.37
C ARG A 743 -20.61 -38.47 -13.95
N LYS A 744 -20.18 -39.69 -13.64
CA LYS A 744 -18.80 -40.03 -13.26
C LYS A 744 -18.22 -41.06 -14.21
N PRO A 745 -16.91 -40.99 -14.51
CA PRO A 745 -16.26 -41.96 -15.37
C PRO A 745 -16.14 -43.32 -14.68
N VAL A 746 -16.31 -44.41 -15.45
CA VAL A 746 -16.12 -45.79 -14.99
C VAL A 746 -15.50 -46.63 -16.10
N ILE A 747 -14.70 -47.64 -15.75
CA ILE A 747 -14.22 -48.65 -16.70
C ILE A 747 -15.13 -49.88 -16.60
N ILE A 748 -15.67 -50.31 -17.72
CA ILE A 748 -16.54 -51.47 -17.83
C ILE A 748 -15.73 -52.64 -18.40
N GLU A 749 -15.74 -53.76 -17.68
CA GLU A 749 -15.00 -54.97 -18.01
C GLU A 749 -15.93 -56.13 -18.40
N GLY A 750 -15.37 -57.11 -19.12
CA GLY A 750 -16.04 -58.37 -19.41
C GLY A 750 -17.17 -58.27 -20.45
N LEU A 751 -17.21 -57.19 -21.22
CA LEU A 751 -18.15 -57.00 -22.32
C LEU A 751 -17.72 -57.82 -23.54
N ASP A 752 -18.72 -58.37 -24.24
CA ASP A 752 -18.52 -59.04 -25.51
C ASP A 752 -18.46 -58.02 -26.65
N LEU A 753 -17.24 -57.64 -27.01
CA LEU A 753 -16.96 -56.63 -28.04
C LEU A 753 -16.85 -57.21 -29.46
N GLY A 754 -17.11 -58.51 -29.63
CA GLY A 754 -16.84 -59.24 -30.87
C GLY A 754 -15.40 -59.74 -30.98
N GLY A 755 -14.96 -60.03 -32.21
CA GLY A 755 -13.62 -60.58 -32.51
C GLY A 755 -12.50 -59.54 -32.60
N CYS A 756 -12.80 -58.25 -32.44
CA CYS A 756 -11.85 -57.16 -32.71
C CYS A 756 -10.60 -57.20 -31.84
N VAL A 757 -10.73 -57.55 -30.55
CA VAL A 757 -9.61 -57.57 -29.59
C VAL A 757 -8.55 -58.61 -29.98
N GLU A 758 -8.98 -59.75 -30.53
CA GLU A 758 -8.08 -60.82 -30.97
C GLU A 758 -7.54 -60.57 -32.39
N LYS A 759 -8.41 -60.10 -33.29
CA LYS A 759 -8.11 -60.06 -34.73
C LYS A 759 -7.40 -58.80 -35.20
N TRP A 760 -7.64 -57.63 -34.59
CA TRP A 760 -7.17 -56.33 -35.10
C TRP A 760 -5.67 -56.14 -34.90
N THR A 761 -4.89 -56.91 -35.65
CA THR A 761 -3.45 -56.77 -35.82
C THR A 761 -3.11 -55.80 -36.94
N PRO A 762 -1.93 -55.13 -36.91
CA PRO A 762 -1.51 -54.29 -38.02
C PRO A 762 -1.66 -54.98 -39.37
N GLU A 763 -1.21 -56.22 -39.46
CA GLU A 763 -1.24 -57.05 -40.66
C GLU A 763 -2.68 -57.36 -41.08
N TYR A 764 -3.54 -57.75 -40.14
CA TYR A 764 -4.95 -58.03 -40.40
C TYR A 764 -5.71 -56.79 -40.85
N MET A 765 -5.52 -55.66 -40.17
CA MET A 765 -6.23 -54.42 -40.51
C MET A 765 -5.82 -53.91 -41.90
N VAL A 766 -4.53 -54.00 -42.26
CA VAL A 766 -4.06 -53.69 -43.61
C VAL A 766 -4.66 -54.65 -44.64
N GLN A 767 -4.73 -55.95 -44.33
CA GLN A 767 -5.35 -56.94 -45.22
C GLN A 767 -6.84 -56.66 -45.45
N ARG A 768 -7.58 -56.22 -44.42
CA ARG A 768 -9.03 -55.96 -44.50
C ARG A 768 -9.38 -54.63 -45.15
N LEU A 769 -8.53 -53.61 -45.02
CA LEU A 769 -8.77 -52.28 -45.60
C LEU A 769 -8.10 -52.06 -46.96
N GLY A 770 -7.11 -52.88 -47.31
CA GLY A 770 -6.34 -52.76 -48.54
C GLY A 770 -5.11 -51.85 -48.37
N GLU A 771 -4.03 -52.18 -49.08
CA GLU A 771 -2.75 -51.49 -48.94
C GLU A 771 -2.77 -50.04 -49.45
N THR A 772 -3.69 -49.70 -50.34
CA THR A 772 -3.76 -48.40 -51.03
C THR A 772 -4.83 -47.45 -50.46
N LYS A 773 -5.59 -47.85 -49.43
CA LYS A 773 -6.59 -46.95 -48.82
C LYS A 773 -5.87 -45.76 -48.20
N GLU A 774 -6.22 -44.54 -48.58
CA GLU A 774 -5.60 -43.33 -48.03
C GLU A 774 -6.27 -42.93 -46.71
N VAL A 775 -5.46 -42.42 -45.77
CA VAL A 775 -5.92 -41.87 -44.51
C VAL A 775 -5.23 -40.54 -44.21
N ILE A 776 -5.94 -39.65 -43.51
CA ILE A 776 -5.39 -38.36 -43.05
C ILE A 776 -4.97 -38.50 -41.58
N VAL A 777 -3.68 -38.34 -41.32
CA VAL A 777 -3.08 -38.56 -40.00
C VAL A 777 -2.50 -37.27 -39.46
N HIS A 778 -2.53 -37.12 -38.14
CA HIS A 778 -1.83 -36.07 -37.43
C HIS A 778 -0.42 -36.56 -37.12
N GLU A 779 0.57 -35.95 -37.77
CA GLU A 779 1.99 -36.26 -37.54
C GLU A 779 2.63 -35.21 -36.63
N SER A 780 3.15 -35.64 -35.48
CA SER A 780 3.83 -34.77 -34.52
C SER A 780 5.12 -34.22 -35.13
N GLN A 781 5.33 -32.90 -34.98
CA GLN A 781 6.58 -32.25 -35.36
C GLN A 781 7.64 -32.30 -34.26
N THR A 782 7.30 -32.90 -33.11
CA THR A 782 8.18 -32.98 -31.94
C THR A 782 8.64 -34.42 -31.72
N THR A 783 9.90 -34.57 -31.30
CA THR A 783 10.44 -35.88 -30.90
C THR A 783 9.79 -36.42 -29.63
N THR A 784 9.08 -35.57 -28.87
CA THR A 784 8.34 -35.95 -27.66
C THR A 784 6.99 -36.61 -27.94
N GLY A 785 6.50 -36.59 -29.20
CA GLY A 785 5.18 -37.12 -29.56
C GLY A 785 3.99 -36.35 -28.96
N LYS A 786 4.24 -35.23 -28.27
CA LYS A 786 3.21 -34.40 -27.63
C LYS A 786 2.50 -33.54 -28.67
N LEU A 787 1.19 -33.70 -28.78
CA LEU A 787 0.36 -32.87 -29.66
C LEU A 787 -0.26 -31.73 -28.84
N ASP A 788 -0.27 -30.52 -29.40
CA ASP A 788 -0.90 -29.32 -28.84
C ASP A 788 -1.68 -28.59 -29.94
N PHE A 789 -2.98 -28.44 -29.72
CA PHE A 789 -3.91 -27.85 -30.68
C PHE A 789 -3.77 -26.33 -30.80
N ASN A 790 -3.35 -25.65 -29.73
CA ASN A 790 -3.21 -24.19 -29.74
C ASN A 790 -1.93 -23.76 -30.47
N SER A 791 -0.81 -24.42 -30.20
CA SER A 791 0.46 -24.16 -30.92
C SER A 791 0.53 -24.83 -32.29
N LYS A 792 -0.40 -25.77 -32.59
CA LYS A 792 -0.46 -26.54 -33.84
C LYS A 792 0.87 -27.19 -34.20
N ASN A 793 1.49 -27.87 -33.23
CA ASN A 793 2.79 -28.52 -33.37
C ASN A 793 2.75 -29.87 -34.12
N PHE A 794 1.79 -30.02 -35.03
CA PHE A 794 1.57 -31.21 -35.85
C PHE A 794 1.06 -30.81 -37.23
N ARG A 795 1.19 -31.70 -38.20
CA ARG A 795 0.67 -31.51 -39.56
C ARG A 795 -0.27 -32.62 -39.97
N TYR A 796 -1.22 -32.29 -40.84
CA TYR A 796 -2.06 -33.28 -41.51
C TYR A 796 -1.28 -33.89 -42.67
N VAL A 797 -1.14 -35.21 -42.68
CA VAL A 797 -0.46 -35.97 -43.73
C VAL A 797 -1.45 -36.95 -44.32
N THR A 798 -1.61 -36.95 -45.63
CA THR A 798 -2.31 -38.02 -46.35
C THR A 798 -1.28 -39.08 -46.72
N GLU A 799 -1.49 -40.31 -46.26
CA GLU A 799 -0.64 -41.46 -46.60
C GLU A 799 -1.48 -42.74 -46.74
N THR A 800 -0.87 -43.79 -47.26
CA THR A 800 -1.56 -45.09 -47.35
C THR A 800 -1.74 -45.69 -45.96
N PHE A 801 -2.84 -46.42 -45.76
CA PHE A 801 -3.15 -47.06 -44.48
C PHE A 801 -2.05 -48.05 -44.07
N LYS A 802 -1.44 -48.73 -45.04
CA LYS A 802 -0.29 -49.61 -44.81
C LYS A 802 0.91 -48.86 -44.25
N GLU A 803 1.33 -47.76 -44.88
CA GLU A 803 2.46 -46.95 -44.41
C GLU A 803 2.20 -46.37 -43.02
N PHE A 804 0.98 -45.87 -42.79
CA PHE A 804 0.57 -45.37 -41.48
C PHE A 804 0.63 -46.47 -40.41
N MET A 805 0.10 -47.67 -40.68
CA MET A 805 0.12 -48.79 -39.73
C MET A 805 1.55 -49.27 -39.46
N ASP A 806 2.41 -49.33 -40.47
CA ASP A 806 3.82 -49.71 -40.32
C ASP A 806 4.57 -48.70 -39.43
N LYS A 807 4.32 -47.39 -39.60
CA LYS A 807 4.91 -46.34 -38.76
C LYS A 807 4.34 -46.33 -37.34
N ALA A 808 3.03 -46.47 -37.20
CA ALA A 808 2.37 -46.52 -35.90
C ALA A 808 2.82 -47.75 -35.08
N ALA A 809 3.01 -48.90 -35.73
CA ALA A 809 3.56 -50.10 -35.10
C ALA A 809 5.00 -49.94 -34.59
N ARG A 810 5.80 -49.05 -35.22
CA ARG A 810 7.14 -48.66 -34.73
C ARG A 810 7.10 -47.60 -33.62
N GLY A 811 5.92 -47.14 -33.23
CA GLY A 811 5.75 -46.13 -32.20
C GLY A 811 6.05 -44.70 -32.65
N GLU A 812 6.03 -44.41 -33.95
CA GLU A 812 6.17 -43.04 -34.46
C GLU A 812 5.03 -42.15 -33.94
N GLY A 813 5.28 -40.85 -33.76
CA GLY A 813 4.34 -39.89 -33.15
C GLY A 813 3.16 -39.51 -34.05
N LEU A 814 2.30 -40.49 -34.37
CA LEU A 814 1.21 -40.38 -35.32
C LEU A 814 -0.14 -40.63 -34.63
N TYR A 815 -1.17 -39.91 -35.07
CA TYR A 815 -2.53 -40.07 -34.57
C TYR A 815 -3.59 -39.96 -35.68
N LEU A 816 -4.38 -41.01 -35.83
CA LEU A 816 -5.56 -41.06 -36.70
C LEU A 816 -6.83 -40.91 -35.87
N ARG A 817 -7.65 -39.92 -36.23
CA ARG A 817 -9.08 -39.84 -35.89
C ARG A 817 -9.85 -39.99 -37.19
N ALA A 818 -10.56 -41.11 -37.37
CA ALA A 818 -11.36 -41.32 -38.56
C ALA A 818 -12.46 -40.27 -38.72
N LEU A 819 -12.75 -39.91 -39.97
CA LEU A 819 -13.85 -39.06 -40.40
C LEU A 819 -14.76 -39.87 -41.33
N SER A 820 -15.95 -39.35 -41.62
CA SER A 820 -16.81 -39.94 -42.65
C SER A 820 -16.06 -40.02 -43.99
N GLU A 821 -16.07 -41.20 -44.61
CA GLU A 821 -15.36 -41.47 -45.87
C GLU A 821 -16.00 -40.70 -47.03
N GLU A 822 -17.34 -40.67 -47.09
CA GLU A 822 -18.06 -39.97 -48.15
C GLU A 822 -18.21 -38.47 -47.90
N LYS A 823 -18.44 -38.07 -46.64
CA LYS A 823 -18.86 -36.70 -46.29
C LYS A 823 -18.14 -36.15 -45.05
N PRO A 824 -16.80 -36.03 -45.08
CA PRO A 824 -16.00 -35.67 -43.89
C PRO A 824 -16.32 -34.30 -43.27
N SER A 825 -16.96 -33.39 -44.02
CA SER A 825 -17.37 -32.05 -43.56
C SER A 825 -18.87 -31.90 -43.32
N GLU A 826 -19.67 -32.96 -43.52
CA GLU A 826 -21.13 -32.91 -43.44
C GLU A 826 -21.76 -34.01 -42.58
N ALA A 827 -21.13 -35.19 -42.48
CA ALA A 827 -21.64 -36.33 -41.73
C ALA A 827 -20.66 -36.77 -40.63
N PRO A 828 -21.14 -37.09 -39.41
CA PRO A 828 -20.30 -37.70 -38.37
C PRO A 828 -19.72 -39.04 -38.84
N ALA A 829 -18.55 -39.42 -38.29
CA ALA A 829 -17.95 -40.70 -38.62
C ALA A 829 -18.78 -41.87 -38.07
N ASN A 830 -18.89 -42.93 -38.85
CA ASN A 830 -19.58 -44.16 -38.50
C ASN A 830 -18.74 -45.37 -38.95
N LEU A 831 -18.19 -46.11 -37.99
CA LEU A 831 -17.33 -47.28 -38.24
C LEU A 831 -17.96 -48.29 -39.21
N ALA A 832 -19.29 -48.51 -39.14
CA ALA A 832 -19.98 -49.47 -40.00
C ALA A 832 -20.09 -49.00 -41.46
N GLU A 833 -20.13 -47.68 -41.67
CA GLU A 833 -20.21 -47.07 -43.01
C GLU A 833 -18.82 -46.84 -43.60
N ASP A 834 -17.87 -46.33 -42.78
CA ASP A 834 -16.53 -45.90 -43.21
C ASP A 834 -15.50 -47.05 -43.25
N PHE A 835 -15.72 -48.10 -42.46
CA PHE A 835 -14.83 -49.27 -42.36
C PHE A 835 -15.62 -50.59 -42.22
N PRO A 836 -16.52 -50.91 -43.17
CA PRO A 836 -17.46 -52.04 -43.05
C PRO A 836 -16.76 -53.39 -42.82
N SER A 837 -15.60 -53.62 -43.45
CA SER A 837 -14.84 -54.86 -43.30
C SER A 837 -14.20 -55.04 -41.92
N LEU A 838 -13.96 -53.97 -41.17
CA LEU A 838 -13.52 -54.03 -39.77
C LEU A 838 -14.70 -54.06 -38.81
N ALA A 839 -15.78 -53.35 -39.14
CA ALA A 839 -17.00 -53.29 -38.33
C ALA A 839 -17.63 -54.68 -38.08
N GLU A 840 -17.45 -55.64 -38.99
CA GLU A 840 -17.85 -57.05 -38.79
C GLU A 840 -17.26 -57.70 -37.53
N ASP A 841 -16.11 -57.23 -37.06
CA ASP A 841 -15.42 -57.78 -35.89
C ASP A 841 -15.73 -57.02 -34.59
N PHE A 842 -16.37 -55.85 -34.66
CA PHE A 842 -16.66 -55.00 -33.49
C PHE A 842 -18.16 -54.91 -33.23
N ARG A 843 -18.58 -55.12 -31.99
CA ARG A 843 -19.96 -54.87 -31.56
C ARG A 843 -20.02 -54.18 -30.19
N LEU A 844 -21.03 -53.33 -30.01
CA LEU A 844 -21.47 -52.92 -28.68
C LEU A 844 -22.52 -53.92 -28.20
N PRO A 845 -22.35 -54.56 -27.03
CA PRO A 845 -23.27 -55.58 -26.56
C PRO A 845 -24.56 -54.96 -26.00
N THR A 846 -25.56 -55.80 -25.72
CA THR A 846 -26.93 -55.34 -25.35
C THR A 846 -26.98 -54.58 -24.03
N GLU A 847 -26.00 -54.76 -23.14
CA GLU A 847 -25.83 -53.98 -21.92
C GLU A 847 -25.63 -52.48 -22.19
N LEU A 848 -25.20 -52.11 -23.40
CA LEU A 848 -24.96 -50.74 -23.85
C LEU A 848 -26.04 -50.22 -24.80
N ASN A 849 -27.22 -50.86 -24.88
CA ASN A 849 -28.26 -50.53 -25.86
C ASN A 849 -28.73 -49.05 -25.79
N TYR A 850 -28.73 -48.45 -24.58
CA TYR A 850 -29.00 -47.02 -24.39
C TYR A 850 -28.10 -46.12 -25.27
N ILE A 851 -26.83 -46.49 -25.41
CA ILE A 851 -25.85 -45.76 -26.24
C ILE A 851 -26.20 -45.93 -27.71
N THR A 852 -26.50 -47.15 -28.15
CA THR A 852 -26.81 -47.47 -29.55
C THR A 852 -28.07 -46.73 -30.03
N GLU A 853 -29.09 -46.64 -29.19
CA GLU A 853 -30.34 -45.91 -29.49
C GLU A 853 -30.14 -44.39 -29.62
N ARG A 854 -29.07 -43.85 -29.03
CA ARG A 854 -28.75 -42.41 -29.00
C ARG A 854 -27.44 -42.09 -29.69
N LEU A 855 -26.99 -42.99 -30.56
CA LEU A 855 -25.72 -42.91 -31.28
C LEU A 855 -25.62 -41.60 -32.05
N PHE A 856 -24.49 -40.92 -31.89
CA PHE A 856 -24.12 -39.76 -32.67
C PHE A 856 -22.97 -40.06 -33.65
N SER A 857 -21.91 -40.72 -33.19
CA SER A 857 -20.80 -41.15 -34.05
C SER A 857 -20.05 -42.35 -33.46
N SER A 858 -19.36 -43.13 -34.31
CA SER A 858 -18.48 -44.24 -33.92
C SER A 858 -17.14 -44.10 -34.64
N VAL A 859 -16.12 -43.64 -33.90
CA VAL A 859 -14.86 -43.15 -34.45
C VAL A 859 -13.74 -44.17 -34.23
N LEU A 860 -13.13 -44.66 -35.32
CA LEU A 860 -11.88 -45.42 -35.26
C LEU A 860 -10.72 -44.49 -34.87
N ARG A 861 -9.97 -44.87 -33.83
CA ARG A 861 -8.80 -44.13 -33.35
C ARG A 861 -7.57 -45.05 -33.33
N ILE A 862 -6.51 -44.64 -34.02
CA ILE A 862 -5.24 -45.37 -34.07
C ILE A 862 -4.11 -44.41 -33.75
N SER A 863 -3.17 -44.81 -32.89
CA SER A 863 -2.04 -43.96 -32.53
C SER A 863 -0.75 -44.76 -32.37
N GLY A 864 0.37 -44.17 -32.77
CA GLY A 864 1.69 -44.54 -32.25
C GLY A 864 1.95 -43.90 -30.88
N ARG A 865 3.18 -43.47 -30.55
CA ARG A 865 3.49 -42.77 -29.29
C ARG A 865 3.10 -41.28 -29.32
N ALA A 866 1.82 -41.00 -29.52
CA ALA A 866 1.28 -39.64 -29.58
C ALA A 866 0.48 -39.27 -28.31
N ASN A 867 0.88 -38.21 -27.61
CA ASN A 867 0.13 -37.69 -26.46
C ASN A 867 -0.92 -36.68 -26.92
N MET A 868 -2.17 -36.92 -26.54
CA MET A 868 -3.29 -36.04 -26.90
C MET A 868 -3.31 -34.80 -26.01
N TRP A 869 -3.59 -33.62 -26.58
CA TRP A 869 -3.80 -32.39 -25.81
C TRP A 869 -4.98 -32.52 -24.84
N LEU A 870 -5.00 -31.68 -23.81
CA LEU A 870 -6.12 -31.58 -22.88
C LEU A 870 -7.31 -30.91 -23.59
N HIS A 871 -8.47 -31.58 -23.59
CA HIS A 871 -9.71 -31.09 -24.18
C HIS A 871 -10.91 -31.63 -23.42
N TYR A 872 -12.12 -31.15 -23.73
CA TYR A 872 -13.36 -31.78 -23.30
C TYR A 872 -14.23 -32.08 -24.52
N ASP A 873 -15.09 -33.08 -24.39
CA ASP A 873 -16.12 -33.40 -25.37
C ASP A 873 -17.48 -32.92 -24.84
N VAL A 874 -18.31 -32.34 -25.72
CA VAL A 874 -19.64 -31.83 -25.34
C VAL A 874 -20.63 -32.98 -25.11
N MET A 875 -20.48 -34.07 -25.86
CA MET A 875 -21.30 -35.28 -25.72
C MET A 875 -20.60 -36.33 -24.86
N ALA A 876 -21.39 -37.12 -24.13
CA ALA A 876 -20.88 -38.32 -23.48
C ALA A 876 -20.40 -39.35 -24.52
N ASN A 877 -19.42 -40.18 -24.14
CA ASN A 877 -18.91 -41.22 -25.01
C ASN A 877 -18.43 -42.46 -24.25
N VAL A 878 -18.28 -43.57 -24.99
CA VAL A 878 -17.55 -44.75 -24.52
C VAL A 878 -16.30 -44.95 -25.37
N TYR A 879 -15.17 -45.18 -24.71
CA TYR A 879 -13.87 -45.40 -25.35
C TYR A 879 -13.45 -46.85 -25.15
N THR A 880 -13.50 -47.62 -26.23
CA THR A 880 -13.19 -49.06 -26.21
C THR A 880 -11.74 -49.28 -26.65
N GLN A 881 -10.91 -49.77 -25.75
CA GLN A 881 -9.51 -50.10 -26.04
C GLN A 881 -9.43 -51.50 -26.67
N ILE A 882 -8.99 -51.59 -27.92
CA ILE A 882 -9.01 -52.86 -28.68
C ILE A 882 -7.63 -53.49 -28.69
N ARG A 883 -6.58 -52.71 -28.94
CA ARG A 883 -5.19 -53.21 -28.95
C ARG A 883 -4.23 -52.20 -28.35
N GLY A 884 -3.20 -52.68 -27.66
CA GLY A 884 -2.28 -51.86 -26.89
C GLY A 884 -2.93 -51.34 -25.61
N SER A 885 -2.23 -50.45 -24.91
CA SER A 885 -2.69 -49.90 -23.65
C SER A 885 -2.55 -48.37 -23.62
N LYS A 886 -3.42 -47.72 -22.86
CA LYS A 886 -3.52 -46.25 -22.81
C LYS A 886 -3.74 -45.75 -21.38
N ARG A 887 -2.97 -44.75 -20.98
CA ARG A 887 -3.16 -44.00 -19.73
C ARG A 887 -3.96 -42.73 -20.03
N MET A 888 -5.07 -42.54 -19.34
CA MET A 888 -5.93 -41.37 -19.47
C MET A 888 -6.08 -40.66 -18.13
N ILE A 889 -6.06 -39.32 -18.17
CA ILE A 889 -6.30 -38.47 -17.02
C ILE A 889 -7.52 -37.61 -17.33
N LEU A 890 -8.52 -37.68 -16.47
CA LEU A 890 -9.81 -37.04 -16.61
C LEU A 890 -10.03 -36.05 -15.45
N PHE A 891 -10.72 -34.95 -15.68
CA PHE A 891 -11.09 -33.96 -14.66
C PHE A 891 -12.57 -33.64 -14.74
N PRO A 892 -13.26 -33.47 -13.59
CA PRO A 892 -14.65 -33.05 -13.58
C PRO A 892 -14.80 -31.63 -14.17
N PRO A 893 -15.99 -31.29 -14.73
CA PRO A 893 -16.25 -29.96 -15.29
C PRO A 893 -15.99 -28.79 -14.32
N THR A 894 -16.06 -29.04 -13.00
CA THR A 894 -15.79 -28.05 -11.93
C THR A 894 -14.35 -27.53 -11.94
N ASP A 895 -13.41 -28.28 -12.52
CA ASP A 895 -11.99 -27.90 -12.55
C ASP A 895 -11.65 -26.96 -13.72
N VAL A 896 -12.63 -26.48 -14.50
CA VAL A 896 -12.38 -25.67 -15.71
C VAL A 896 -11.50 -24.44 -15.46
N ARG A 897 -11.66 -23.77 -14.32
CA ARG A 897 -10.91 -22.55 -13.92
C ARG A 897 -9.42 -22.84 -13.68
N HIS A 898 -9.05 -24.11 -13.70
CA HIS A 898 -7.79 -24.59 -13.17
C HIS A 898 -6.94 -25.33 -14.18
N LEU A 899 -7.48 -25.52 -15.38
CA LEU A 899 -6.90 -26.31 -16.46
C LEU A 899 -6.42 -25.44 -17.63
N ALA A 900 -6.29 -24.12 -17.43
CA ALA A 900 -5.73 -23.16 -18.39
C ALA A 900 -6.44 -23.10 -19.75
N PHE A 901 -7.77 -23.26 -19.77
CA PHE A 901 -8.57 -23.02 -20.98
C PHE A 901 -8.71 -21.52 -21.23
N ALA A 902 -8.36 -21.07 -22.44
CA ALA A 902 -8.64 -19.71 -22.86
C ALA A 902 -10.16 -19.49 -23.01
N PRO A 903 -10.69 -18.27 -22.80
CA PRO A 903 -12.12 -18.01 -22.96
C PRO A 903 -12.69 -18.48 -24.30
N GLY A 904 -13.65 -19.40 -24.26
CA GLY A 904 -14.30 -19.96 -25.45
C GLY A 904 -13.48 -20.96 -26.25
N ALA A 905 -12.34 -21.43 -25.71
CA ALA A 905 -11.56 -22.51 -26.29
C ALA A 905 -12.02 -23.89 -25.76
N SER A 906 -11.98 -24.91 -26.61
CA SER A 906 -12.31 -26.31 -26.26
C SER A 906 -11.09 -27.18 -25.95
N SER A 907 -9.89 -26.58 -25.94
CA SER A 907 -8.63 -27.26 -25.62
C SER A 907 -7.66 -26.36 -24.86
N SER A 908 -6.73 -26.98 -24.13
CA SER A 908 -5.70 -26.32 -23.32
C SER A 908 -4.31 -26.86 -23.66
N SER A 909 -3.31 -25.97 -23.61
CA SER A 909 -1.90 -26.33 -23.82
C SER A 909 -1.23 -26.88 -22.55
N LEU A 910 -1.98 -27.02 -21.46
CA LEU A 910 -1.47 -27.57 -20.20
C LEU A 910 -0.95 -29.00 -20.38
N ASP A 911 0.32 -29.21 -20.03
CA ASP A 911 0.92 -30.54 -19.99
C ASP A 911 0.52 -31.27 -18.71
N VAL A 912 -0.65 -31.91 -18.74
CA VAL A 912 -1.18 -32.59 -17.56
C VAL A 912 -0.23 -33.65 -17.04
N PHE A 913 0.34 -34.50 -17.90
CA PHE A 913 1.20 -35.60 -17.46
C PHE A 913 2.46 -35.10 -16.74
N SER A 914 3.03 -33.99 -17.19
CA SER A 914 4.16 -33.34 -16.51
C SER A 914 3.73 -32.58 -15.26
N ALA A 915 2.51 -32.02 -15.25
CA ALA A 915 1.98 -31.17 -14.19
C ALA A 915 1.32 -31.93 -13.03
N LEU A 916 0.98 -33.22 -13.19
CA LEU A 916 0.34 -34.04 -12.14
C LEU A 916 1.19 -34.17 -10.88
N ASP A 917 2.51 -34.26 -11.07
CA ASP A 917 3.49 -34.31 -9.98
C ASP A 917 3.93 -32.93 -9.48
N GLN A 918 3.38 -31.86 -10.06
CA GLN A 918 3.68 -30.47 -9.76
C GLN A 918 2.49 -29.81 -9.04
N HIS A 919 2.76 -28.69 -8.37
CA HIS A 919 1.73 -27.92 -7.67
C HIS A 919 0.69 -27.26 -8.61
N GLN A 920 0.97 -27.22 -9.92
CA GLN A 920 0.12 -26.56 -10.92
C GLN A 920 -1.31 -27.14 -11.00
N LEU A 921 -1.48 -28.42 -10.65
CA LEU A 921 -2.77 -29.12 -10.63
C LEU A 921 -3.32 -29.35 -9.22
N ALA A 922 -2.70 -28.79 -8.16
CA ALA A 922 -3.04 -29.08 -6.76
C ALA A 922 -4.54 -28.95 -6.41
N LEU A 923 -5.27 -28.06 -7.11
CA LEU A 923 -6.67 -27.75 -6.83
C LEU A 923 -7.61 -28.29 -7.89
N THR A 924 -7.13 -29.28 -8.62
CA THR A 924 -7.93 -30.09 -9.52
C THR A 924 -8.13 -31.46 -8.88
N HIS A 925 -9.12 -32.18 -9.37
CA HIS A 925 -9.54 -33.49 -8.92
C HIS A 925 -9.30 -34.51 -10.04
N PRO A 926 -8.03 -34.84 -10.39
CA PRO A 926 -7.73 -35.74 -11.48
C PRO A 926 -8.20 -37.17 -11.19
N TYR A 927 -8.74 -37.81 -12.21
CA TYR A 927 -9.12 -39.21 -12.26
C TYR A 927 -8.22 -39.95 -13.26
N GLU A 928 -7.69 -41.11 -12.88
CA GLU A 928 -6.81 -41.90 -13.75
C GLU A 928 -7.47 -43.20 -14.19
N ALA A 929 -7.37 -43.48 -15.49
CA ALA A 929 -7.69 -44.76 -16.11
C ALA A 929 -6.47 -45.32 -16.83
N ILE A 930 -6.17 -46.60 -16.57
CA ILE A 930 -5.28 -47.42 -17.40
C ILE A 930 -6.17 -48.40 -18.16
N LEU A 931 -6.26 -48.25 -19.48
CA LEU A 931 -7.08 -49.08 -20.35
C LEU A 931 -6.23 -50.16 -21.01
N ASN A 932 -6.70 -51.40 -20.89
CA ASN A 932 -6.14 -52.59 -21.53
C ASN A 932 -7.06 -53.10 -22.65
N PRO A 933 -6.57 -53.99 -23.54
CA PRO A 933 -7.42 -54.61 -24.55
C PRO A 933 -8.67 -55.25 -23.94
N GLY A 934 -9.85 -54.84 -24.42
CA GLY A 934 -11.16 -55.27 -23.92
C GLY A 934 -11.83 -54.31 -22.93
N ASP A 935 -11.11 -53.30 -22.43
CA ASP A 935 -11.68 -52.29 -21.52
C ASP A 935 -12.54 -51.27 -22.25
N VAL A 936 -13.67 -50.89 -21.65
CA VAL A 936 -14.55 -49.80 -22.13
C VAL A 936 -14.63 -48.70 -21.08
N LEU A 937 -14.06 -47.52 -21.36
CA LEU A 937 -14.19 -46.35 -20.49
C LEU A 937 -15.45 -45.56 -20.83
N PHE A 938 -16.35 -45.38 -19.88
CA PHE A 938 -17.41 -44.38 -19.98
C PHE A 938 -16.87 -42.99 -19.62
N LEU A 939 -16.98 -42.04 -20.55
CA LEU A 939 -16.56 -40.65 -20.41
C LEU A 939 -17.81 -39.75 -20.40
N PRO A 940 -18.18 -39.13 -19.26
CA PRO A 940 -19.36 -38.28 -19.21
C PRO A 940 -19.16 -36.95 -19.95
N ALA A 941 -20.25 -36.34 -20.41
CA ALA A 941 -20.22 -35.05 -21.11
C ALA A 941 -19.47 -33.97 -20.30
N MET A 942 -18.72 -33.12 -20.99
CA MET A 942 -17.93 -31.99 -20.46
C MET A 942 -16.74 -32.35 -19.55
N TRP A 943 -16.42 -33.64 -19.38
CA TRP A 943 -15.21 -34.01 -18.64
C TRP A 943 -13.96 -33.70 -19.46
N PHE A 944 -13.04 -32.96 -18.85
CA PHE A 944 -11.75 -32.66 -19.46
C PHE A 944 -10.88 -33.91 -19.42
N HIS A 945 -10.15 -34.19 -20.48
CA HIS A 945 -9.32 -35.38 -20.53
C HIS A 945 -8.12 -35.24 -21.47
N THR A 946 -7.09 -36.01 -21.17
CA THR A 946 -5.90 -36.21 -21.99
C THR A 946 -5.51 -37.69 -21.97
N ALA A 947 -4.74 -38.13 -22.95
CA ALA A 947 -4.32 -39.51 -23.06
C ALA A 947 -2.88 -39.65 -23.57
N THR A 948 -2.16 -40.62 -23.02
CA THR A 948 -0.85 -41.06 -23.49
C THR A 948 -0.85 -42.59 -23.68
N PRO A 949 -0.46 -43.09 -24.86
CA PRO A 949 -0.25 -44.52 -25.08
C PRO A 949 0.86 -45.06 -24.17
N THR A 950 0.67 -46.24 -23.60
CA THR A 950 1.71 -46.95 -22.84
C THR A 950 2.33 -48.11 -23.62
N ALA A 951 1.85 -48.34 -24.85
CA ALA A 951 2.42 -49.24 -25.84
C ALA A 951 2.75 -48.47 -27.13
N ASP A 952 3.57 -49.07 -28.00
CA ASP A 952 3.99 -48.44 -29.27
C ASP A 952 2.81 -48.19 -30.20
N LEU A 953 1.87 -49.14 -30.26
CA LEU A 953 0.63 -49.03 -31.04
C LEU A 953 -0.57 -49.11 -30.12
N SER A 954 -1.54 -48.22 -30.34
CA SER A 954 -2.86 -48.27 -29.69
C SER A 954 -3.97 -48.18 -30.74
N VAL A 955 -4.94 -49.08 -30.67
CA VAL A 955 -6.15 -49.10 -31.50
C VAL A 955 -7.38 -49.08 -30.59
N ALA A 956 -8.33 -48.20 -30.89
CA ALA A 956 -9.54 -48.02 -30.12
C ALA A 956 -10.73 -47.62 -31.00
N VAL A 957 -11.94 -47.89 -30.53
CA VAL A 957 -13.18 -47.34 -31.10
C VAL A 957 -13.85 -46.48 -30.04
N ASN A 958 -14.16 -45.24 -30.41
CA ASN A 958 -14.76 -44.27 -29.51
C ASN A 958 -16.14 -43.86 -30.02
N VAL A 959 -17.17 -44.17 -29.23
CA VAL A 959 -18.58 -44.03 -29.61
C VAL A 959 -19.23 -42.91 -28.81
N PHE A 960 -19.69 -41.87 -29.50
CA PHE A 960 -20.36 -40.70 -28.94
C PHE A 960 -21.87 -40.85 -29.02
N PHE A 961 -22.58 -40.39 -27.99
CA PHE A 961 -24.04 -40.45 -27.93
C PHE A 961 -24.62 -39.25 -27.19
N ARG A 962 -25.90 -38.96 -27.44
CA ARG A 962 -26.59 -37.82 -26.81
C ARG A 962 -27.16 -38.22 -25.45
N ASP A 963 -26.61 -37.64 -24.38
CA ASP A 963 -27.03 -37.87 -23.00
C ASP A 963 -28.06 -36.85 -22.48
N LEU A 964 -28.30 -35.75 -23.21
CA LEU A 964 -29.35 -34.77 -22.92
C LEU A 964 -30.55 -34.92 -23.88
N GLU A 965 -31.77 -34.72 -23.36
CA GLU A 965 -32.99 -34.70 -24.17
C GLU A 965 -33.11 -33.43 -25.03
N SER A 966 -32.57 -32.31 -24.55
CA SER A 966 -32.57 -31.02 -25.24
C SER A 966 -31.39 -30.14 -24.75
N GLY A 967 -31.11 -29.03 -25.45
CA GLY A 967 -30.08 -28.06 -25.07
C GLY A 967 -28.81 -28.05 -25.92
N TYR A 968 -28.63 -29.02 -26.82
CA TYR A 968 -27.59 -28.95 -27.84
C TYR A 968 -27.84 -27.81 -28.84
N SER A 969 -26.75 -27.22 -29.34
CA SER A 969 -26.81 -26.13 -30.33
C SER A 969 -27.41 -26.58 -31.66
N THR A 970 -28.22 -25.72 -32.28
CA THR A 970 -28.79 -25.97 -33.61
C THR A 970 -27.76 -25.69 -34.71
N GLY A 971 -27.79 -26.49 -35.77
CA GLY A 971 -26.90 -26.36 -36.92
C GLY A 971 -25.91 -27.53 -37.03
N ARG A 972 -24.92 -27.39 -37.93
CA ARG A 972 -23.98 -28.45 -38.24
C ARG A 972 -22.98 -28.68 -37.10
N ASP A 973 -22.85 -29.92 -36.65
CA ASP A 973 -21.81 -30.38 -35.75
C ASP A 973 -21.43 -31.80 -36.18
N VAL A 974 -20.29 -31.94 -36.85
CA VAL A 974 -19.82 -33.22 -37.41
C VAL A 974 -18.93 -33.96 -36.40
N TYR A 975 -18.36 -33.22 -35.45
CA TYR A 975 -17.37 -33.76 -34.50
C TYR A 975 -17.94 -33.99 -33.11
N GLY A 976 -19.13 -33.46 -32.81
CA GLY A 976 -19.77 -33.55 -31.50
C GLY A 976 -19.18 -32.59 -30.46
N ASN A 977 -18.51 -31.53 -30.93
CA ASN A 977 -17.70 -30.62 -30.10
C ASN A 977 -18.27 -29.21 -30.01
N ARG A 978 -19.46 -28.96 -30.57
CA ARG A 978 -20.09 -27.64 -30.50
C ARG A 978 -20.74 -27.45 -29.13
N ASP A 979 -20.39 -26.37 -28.44
CA ASP A 979 -20.90 -26.09 -27.10
C ASP A 979 -22.44 -26.02 -27.05
N LEU A 980 -23.00 -26.22 -25.86
CA LEU A 980 -24.45 -26.18 -25.63
C LEU A 980 -25.06 -24.82 -25.99
N ALA A 981 -26.32 -24.83 -26.43
CA ALA A 981 -27.01 -23.66 -26.96
C ALA A 981 -27.05 -22.49 -25.98
N ALA A 982 -27.17 -22.77 -24.68
CA ALA A 982 -27.19 -21.76 -23.63
C ALA A 982 -25.85 -21.01 -23.53
N TYR A 983 -24.72 -21.72 -23.63
CA TYR A 983 -23.39 -21.11 -23.56
C TYR A 983 -23.09 -20.27 -24.81
N GLU A 984 -23.40 -20.79 -26.00
CA GLU A 984 -23.28 -20.07 -27.27
C GLU A 984 -24.06 -18.74 -27.26
N LYS A 985 -25.30 -18.77 -26.77
CA LYS A 985 -26.11 -17.55 -26.60
C LYS A 985 -25.47 -16.60 -25.59
N GLY A 986 -25.04 -17.10 -24.43
CA GLY A 986 -24.37 -16.29 -23.41
C GLY A 986 -23.11 -15.58 -23.93
N ARG A 987 -22.29 -16.27 -24.74
CA ARG A 987 -21.11 -15.65 -25.40
C ARG A 987 -21.48 -14.49 -26.31
N GLN A 988 -22.56 -14.64 -27.08
CA GLN A 988 -23.05 -13.58 -27.97
C GLN A 988 -23.55 -12.37 -27.16
N ASP A 989 -24.21 -12.61 -26.02
CA ASP A 989 -24.69 -11.54 -25.14
C ASP A 989 -23.53 -10.82 -24.44
N VAL A 990 -22.49 -11.53 -23.98
CA VAL A 990 -21.25 -10.93 -23.43
C VAL A 990 -20.58 -10.02 -24.45
N ALA A 991 -20.45 -10.46 -25.71
CA ALA A 991 -19.89 -9.62 -26.78
C ALA A 991 -20.74 -8.36 -27.03
N ARG A 992 -22.08 -8.47 -26.95
CA ARG A 992 -23.00 -7.33 -27.10
C ARG A 992 -22.87 -6.33 -25.94
N ILE A 993 -22.74 -6.83 -24.71
CA ILE A 993 -22.52 -6.03 -23.51
C ILE A 993 -21.20 -5.27 -23.64
N ALA A 994 -20.08 -5.96 -23.92
CA ALA A 994 -18.77 -5.33 -24.09
C ALA A 994 -18.79 -4.20 -25.13
N LYS A 995 -19.40 -4.45 -26.29
CA LYS A 995 -19.54 -3.45 -27.36
C LYS A 995 -20.32 -2.21 -26.95
N SER A 996 -21.26 -2.33 -26.00
CA SER A 996 -22.08 -1.22 -25.52
C SER A 996 -21.28 -0.21 -24.69
N PHE A 997 -20.14 -0.61 -24.14
CA PHE A 997 -19.25 0.23 -23.33
C PHE A 997 -18.05 0.82 -24.11
N GLU A 998 -17.85 0.45 -25.39
CA GLU A 998 -16.71 0.92 -26.21
C GLU A 998 -16.68 2.45 -26.44
N ARG A 999 -17.82 3.13 -26.28
CA ARG A 999 -17.92 4.60 -26.45
C ARG A 999 -17.55 5.38 -25.19
N LEU A 1000 -17.34 4.71 -24.05
CA LEU A 1000 -16.89 5.34 -22.81
C LEU A 1000 -15.35 5.44 -22.77
N PRO A 1001 -14.79 6.35 -21.96
CA PRO A 1001 -13.38 6.33 -21.63
C PRO A 1001 -12.95 4.92 -21.13
N PRO A 1002 -11.77 4.40 -21.54
CA PRO A 1002 -11.36 3.03 -21.25
C PRO A 1002 -11.39 2.65 -19.76
N GLU A 1003 -11.08 3.58 -18.86
CA GLU A 1003 -11.09 3.37 -17.41
C GLU A 1003 -12.53 3.18 -16.86
N LEU A 1004 -13.51 3.93 -17.40
CA LEU A 1004 -14.91 3.80 -17.00
C LEU A 1004 -15.56 2.56 -17.62
N GLY A 1005 -15.23 2.23 -18.87
CA GLY A 1005 -15.66 1.00 -19.51
C GLY A 1005 -15.20 -0.23 -18.72
N HIS A 1006 -13.93 -0.27 -18.31
CA HIS A 1006 -13.40 -1.34 -17.46
C HIS A 1006 -14.09 -1.41 -16.09
N PHE A 1007 -14.33 -0.26 -15.45
CA PHE A 1007 -15.02 -0.22 -14.16
C PHE A 1007 -16.42 -0.87 -14.22
N TYR A 1008 -17.25 -0.48 -15.20
CA TYR A 1008 -18.61 -1.02 -15.31
C TYR A 1008 -18.65 -2.48 -15.78
N LEU A 1009 -17.75 -2.88 -16.68
CA LEU A 1009 -17.64 -4.29 -17.09
C LEU A 1009 -17.20 -5.19 -15.94
N ALA A 1010 -16.28 -4.72 -15.07
CA ALA A 1010 -15.89 -5.44 -13.86
C ALA A 1010 -17.08 -5.62 -12.90
N ARG A 1011 -17.90 -4.57 -12.71
CA ARG A 1011 -19.12 -4.66 -11.88
C ARG A 1011 -20.17 -5.61 -12.43
N LEU A 1012 -20.41 -5.61 -13.74
CA LEU A 1012 -21.34 -6.56 -14.38
C LEU A 1012 -20.85 -8.00 -14.25
N ALA A 1013 -19.54 -8.22 -14.33
CA ALA A 1013 -18.95 -9.53 -14.07
C ALA A 1013 -19.18 -9.97 -12.61
N ASP A 1014 -19.02 -9.05 -11.65
CA ASP A 1014 -19.32 -9.33 -10.25
C ASP A 1014 -20.81 -9.64 -10.02
N GLU A 1015 -21.73 -8.88 -10.63
CA GLU A 1015 -23.18 -9.11 -10.52
C GLU A 1015 -23.56 -10.50 -11.05
N LEU A 1016 -23.05 -10.90 -12.22
CA LEU A 1016 -23.27 -12.23 -12.80
C LEU A 1016 -22.72 -13.36 -11.92
N LEU A 1017 -21.65 -13.11 -11.16
CA LEU A 1017 -21.07 -14.08 -10.21
C LEU A 1017 -21.91 -14.20 -8.92
N HIS A 1018 -22.73 -13.21 -8.58
CA HIS A 1018 -23.58 -13.22 -7.38
C HIS A 1018 -25.01 -13.69 -7.62
N GLU A 1019 -25.53 -13.68 -8.86
CA GLU A 1019 -26.89 -14.14 -9.17
C GLU A 1019 -27.07 -15.68 -9.19
N GLN A 1020 -25.99 -16.48 -9.09
CA GLN A 1020 -26.04 -17.95 -9.14
C GLN A 1020 -25.62 -18.65 -7.83
N ALA A 1021 -25.51 -17.92 -6.71
CA ALA A 1021 -25.25 -18.50 -5.38
C ALA A 1021 -26.55 -18.77 -4.61
#